data_AF-A0A662IA58-F1
#
_entry.id   AF-A0A662IA58-F1
#
_cell.length_a   1.000
_cell.length_b   1.000
_cell.length_c   1.000
_cell.angle_alpha   90.00
_cell.angle_beta   90.00
_cell.angle_gamma   90.00
#
_symmetry.space_group_name_H-M   'P 1'
#
loop_
_entity.id
_entity.type
_entity.pdbx_description
1 polymer ?
#
loop_
_entity_poly.entity_id
_entity_poly.type
_entity_poly.pdbx_seq_one_letter_code
_entity_poly.pdbx_strand_id
1 'polypeptide(L)'
;MRIRNKLVIILLLSVFILSSLYSTSTYALPPNYEPPKLNVNVNNVLEHLRKLSSFAPRISGYPQCEEAAKYIADVLSSYGYNVTLEKFNVTVPYEQHSELVLYTQTGAQVIKAYALLPNTIETSYTNGLEGEVIYVETKYGDLRDFEGIDVKDKIVALKWDSEKAWRWAAYLGAKGIIFLINNQTRFTEYDNYWKRFWVPIDFPRIAVNEEDFFKLYQPGMQGKIVVKMEYVIRPSYNVIATLPGERKEAIMAITHYDTWSAIPALAQGADDALSAATLLEIARIAAAKKHRYTLIFGFFSGYRQALQGAREFVYKHKDDLLNDVRFVFELSLSSSSANAGIFNRGNFQSYYPLDYDQATFAVRQDFIKLVNETYSKHYGFKLILWDYSPTQAEVLRLRYFDFEIFEMVKIPGIAFGSPAIWEGTATPQDTYETLTSRKDLKPGEVAEKLGSTYLNLLLYLLDDYPDDILKLYAPGRVRTLEGKVVFFNESEGVYKPVPNSIVIVFGMSTARQLPFFVRHYFVVKTDSNGTYVIHTIAPSDIATYAIFPFNDEPPEGPVKYAIDFGTYMRGAFRARMHQAVNKIESSVFRAGTLVFFDVLDPDTASPVSEFLPVLVIDHYTQNYARFFGFVWENVGFVPTPEMSTGTLVVFENPALAQTPRFDAVVDLGGTRWYAAIFNNKTRGYNIKPGTQVIMPFTIFENYIGFRKVDEKRLQEAKRTGLFVDPIERNMNESAANWKKAQEYYAQKKWYEARGSAVLALLLERKAYVAIRTMFFDASYASVFFLLLALPFAYLLERLIFEFEDLKKRAAAFIAIFLAAIAFMVFNHPGFTLIASLPLVAIAFLMLILSIVPLVISFSHATEAIKELRTKFVGKHFAELDKFSAMLMAASLGLRNLRRRWVRTSLLIISIMIATMAFVSIISVLSTRYVAPVATYEVSYGYQGLLIRESSFRPLPSLLSKQIQSAFGDDIEHITEVIFYYPIGQQIEIARTSAGQPITIGAILGLDPADFKIIKAFEENWDAIFTPGSRPFINSNERVCIISAELADLLKSAGVDARIGGKIEILGKRFEIVGIINNSKVYLSSIKDLDGIVIIPFSREVEAGGRVAFRSAQPMDPSEVVIVPVEVAKQMGGQVFAIHITLKNPKKAPQVAEKITQLFRYNVYYALNKDGKYEVTRMATLTSQQVTGQEALIPEVLLMFTILSSILGAVYERTKEIGILSAVGL
;
A
#
# COMPACT_ATOMS: atom_id res chain seq x y z
N MET A 1 -39.30 -18.94 -38.66
CA MET A 1 -37.87 -19.15 -39.03
C MET A 1 -37.35 -18.15 -40.09
N ARG A 2 -38.08 -17.88 -41.18
CA ARG A 2 -37.66 -16.92 -42.25
C ARG A 2 -37.49 -15.45 -41.81
N ILE A 3 -38.19 -14.99 -40.76
CA ILE A 3 -38.05 -13.61 -40.24
C ILE A 3 -36.80 -13.46 -39.36
N ARG A 4 -36.44 -14.50 -38.59
CA ARG A 4 -35.25 -14.50 -37.70
C ARG A 4 -33.95 -14.45 -38.50
N ASN A 5 -33.87 -15.17 -39.62
CA ASN A 5 -32.68 -15.13 -40.48
C ASN A 5 -32.54 -13.81 -41.23
N LYS A 6 -33.65 -13.15 -41.63
CA LYS A 6 -33.59 -11.80 -42.22
C LYS A 6 -33.18 -10.75 -41.21
N LEU A 7 -33.65 -10.83 -39.96
CA LEU A 7 -33.23 -9.93 -38.89
C LEU A 7 -31.75 -10.11 -38.54
N VAL A 8 -31.24 -11.34 -38.50
CA VAL A 8 -29.80 -11.60 -38.26
C VAL A 8 -28.94 -11.13 -39.43
N ILE A 9 -29.39 -11.29 -40.68
CA ILE A 9 -28.69 -10.77 -41.85
C ILE A 9 -28.72 -9.23 -41.88
N ILE A 10 -29.84 -8.60 -41.53
CA ILE A 10 -29.93 -7.14 -41.40
C ILE A 10 -29.08 -6.64 -40.23
N LEU A 11 -29.02 -7.37 -39.11
CA LEU A 11 -28.16 -7.02 -37.99
C LEU A 11 -26.69 -7.16 -38.39
N LEU A 12 -26.30 -8.24 -39.06
CA LEU A 12 -24.94 -8.46 -39.54
C LEU A 12 -24.55 -7.46 -40.63
N LEU A 13 -25.44 -7.12 -41.57
CA LEU A 13 -25.21 -6.05 -42.55
C LEU A 13 -25.18 -4.69 -41.88
N SER A 14 -25.99 -4.42 -40.86
CA SER A 14 -25.91 -3.17 -40.10
C SER A 14 -24.64 -3.09 -39.27
N VAL A 15 -24.12 -4.20 -38.74
CA VAL A 15 -22.83 -4.27 -38.05
C VAL A 15 -21.69 -4.14 -39.07
N PHE A 16 -21.81 -4.70 -40.28
CA PHE A 16 -20.82 -4.57 -41.35
C PHE A 16 -20.80 -3.17 -41.96
N ILE A 17 -21.97 -2.55 -42.14
CA ILE A 17 -22.17 -1.18 -42.64
C ILE A 17 -21.81 -0.16 -41.55
N LEU A 18 -22.13 -0.41 -40.28
CA LEU A 18 -21.58 0.41 -39.19
C LEU A 18 -20.07 0.22 -39.09
N SER A 19 -19.51 -0.99 -39.23
CA SER A 19 -18.05 -1.17 -39.21
C SER A 19 -17.35 -0.57 -40.43
N SER A 20 -18.01 -0.46 -41.59
CA SER A 20 -17.46 0.23 -42.76
C SER A 20 -17.70 1.74 -42.74
N LEU A 21 -18.73 2.23 -42.03
CA LEU A 21 -18.91 3.65 -41.69
C LEU A 21 -18.02 4.09 -40.53
N TYR A 22 -17.53 3.15 -39.71
CA TYR A 22 -16.38 3.30 -38.81
C TYR A 22 -15.05 2.95 -39.53
N SER A 23 -14.98 3.09 -40.86
CA SER A 23 -13.68 3.34 -41.48
C SER A 23 -13.23 4.72 -41.03
N THR A 24 -12.43 4.75 -39.96
CA THR A 24 -11.57 5.89 -39.67
C THR A 24 -10.84 6.19 -40.96
N SER A 25 -11.07 7.38 -41.52
CA SER A 25 -10.19 7.95 -42.53
C SER A 25 -8.77 7.88 -41.96
N THR A 26 -8.03 6.85 -42.36
CA THR A 26 -6.58 6.82 -42.20
C THR A 26 -6.09 7.93 -43.12
N TYR A 27 -5.92 9.13 -42.57
CA TYR A 27 -5.14 10.17 -43.24
C TYR A 27 -3.77 9.53 -43.50
N ALA A 28 -3.50 9.28 -44.77
CA ALA A 28 -2.20 8.82 -45.21
C ALA A 28 -1.35 10.05 -45.49
N LEU A 29 -0.07 10.01 -45.11
CA LEU A 29 0.96 10.93 -45.62
C LEU A 29 0.68 11.28 -47.09
N PRO A 30 0.78 12.56 -47.50
CA PRO A 30 0.55 12.96 -48.88
C PRO A 30 1.34 12.05 -49.83
N PRO A 31 0.77 11.59 -50.96
CA PRO A 31 1.36 10.54 -51.80
C PRO A 31 2.79 10.80 -52.32
N ASN A 32 3.30 12.04 -52.21
CA ASN A 32 4.66 12.44 -52.58
C ASN A 32 5.30 13.37 -51.52
N TYR A 33 5.01 13.19 -50.23
CA TYR A 33 5.62 14.00 -49.18
C TYR A 33 7.13 13.69 -49.06
N GLU A 34 7.97 14.68 -49.35
CA GLU A 34 9.42 14.61 -49.11
C GLU A 34 9.76 15.24 -47.76
N PRO A 35 10.03 14.45 -46.71
CA PRO A 35 10.31 14.98 -45.38
C PRO A 35 11.61 15.80 -45.35
N PRO A 36 11.61 16.99 -44.72
CA PRO A 36 12.82 17.79 -44.54
C PRO A 36 13.83 17.06 -43.63
N LYS A 37 15.12 17.32 -43.82
CA LYS A 37 16.23 16.69 -43.07
C LYS A 37 17.14 17.76 -42.47
N LEU A 38 16.54 18.67 -41.71
CA LEU A 38 17.26 19.75 -41.03
C LEU A 38 17.89 19.25 -39.74
N ASN A 39 19.09 19.74 -39.44
CA ASN A 39 19.84 19.42 -38.22
C ASN A 39 19.77 20.56 -37.20
N VAL A 40 19.66 20.21 -35.93
CA VAL A 40 19.95 21.16 -34.84
C VAL A 40 21.46 21.39 -34.73
N ASN A 41 21.88 22.61 -34.40
CA ASN A 41 23.29 22.89 -34.14
C ASN A 41 23.67 22.43 -32.72
N VAL A 42 24.40 21.31 -32.63
CA VAL A 42 24.82 20.71 -31.35
C VAL A 42 25.63 21.69 -30.49
N ASN A 43 26.47 22.54 -31.09
CA ASN A 43 27.27 23.50 -30.31
C ASN A 43 26.37 24.53 -29.60
N ASN A 44 25.35 25.04 -30.30
CA ASN A 44 24.37 25.96 -29.71
C ASN A 44 23.58 25.26 -28.60
N VAL A 45 23.15 24.01 -28.82
CA VAL A 45 22.45 23.22 -27.80
C VAL A 45 23.33 23.06 -26.56
N LEU A 46 24.60 22.69 -26.72
CA LEU A 46 25.52 22.53 -25.58
C LEU A 46 25.82 23.86 -24.89
N GLU A 47 25.84 24.98 -25.61
CA GLU A 47 25.98 26.32 -25.03
C GLU A 47 24.75 26.69 -24.17
N HIS A 48 23.54 26.50 -24.72
CA HIS A 48 22.29 26.68 -23.98
C HIS A 48 22.23 25.75 -22.76
N LEU A 49 22.62 24.48 -22.91
CA LEU A 49 22.66 23.49 -21.84
C LEU A 49 23.60 23.92 -20.71
N ARG A 50 24.82 24.37 -21.06
CA ARG A 50 25.79 24.88 -20.10
C ARG A 50 25.26 26.11 -19.38
N LYS A 51 24.63 27.02 -20.11
CA LYS A 51 24.09 28.25 -19.55
C LYS A 51 22.92 27.97 -18.61
N LEU A 52 21.96 27.14 -19.01
CA LEU A 52 20.87 26.70 -18.15
C LEU A 52 21.39 25.99 -16.90
N SER A 53 22.36 25.09 -17.05
CA SER A 53 23.03 24.38 -15.94
C SER A 53 23.75 25.31 -14.97
N SER A 54 24.19 26.49 -15.41
CA SER A 54 24.83 27.48 -14.53
C SER A 54 23.86 28.16 -13.55
N PHE A 55 22.55 28.15 -13.84
CA PHE A 55 21.52 28.72 -12.95
C PHE A 55 21.07 27.72 -11.86
N ALA A 56 22.00 27.07 -11.16
CA ALA A 56 21.65 26.06 -10.16
C ALA A 56 21.44 26.69 -8.75
N PRO A 57 20.44 26.22 -7.97
CA PRO A 57 19.44 25.21 -8.31
C PRO A 57 18.23 25.77 -9.09
N ARG A 58 17.84 25.14 -10.21
CA ARG A 58 16.65 25.53 -11.01
C ARG A 58 15.35 24.94 -10.48
N ILE A 59 15.16 24.90 -9.17
CA ILE A 59 13.89 24.43 -8.59
C ILE A 59 12.86 25.55 -8.73
N SER A 60 11.65 25.23 -9.19
CA SER A 60 10.57 26.23 -9.31
C SER A 60 10.34 26.98 -8.01
N GLY A 61 10.24 28.32 -8.08
CA GLY A 61 10.18 29.19 -6.91
C GLY A 61 11.54 29.64 -6.36
N TYR A 62 12.67 29.01 -6.73
CA TYR A 62 14.01 29.51 -6.39
C TYR A 62 14.42 30.65 -7.33
N PRO A 63 15.20 31.64 -6.85
CA PRO A 63 15.63 32.78 -7.67
C PRO A 63 16.31 32.36 -8.98
N GLN A 64 17.11 31.30 -8.96
CA GLN A 64 17.87 30.84 -10.12
C GLN A 64 16.97 30.21 -11.20
N CYS A 65 15.81 29.67 -10.83
CA CYS A 65 14.81 29.24 -11.81
C CYS A 65 14.20 30.44 -12.56
N GLU A 66 13.98 31.56 -11.87
CA GLU A 66 13.56 32.82 -12.51
C GLU A 66 14.63 33.37 -13.45
N GLU A 67 15.92 33.27 -13.10
CA GLU A 67 17.03 33.64 -13.99
C GLU A 67 17.05 32.78 -15.27
N ALA A 68 16.80 31.48 -15.16
CA ALA A 68 16.67 30.59 -16.30
C ALA A 68 15.46 30.97 -17.18
N ALA A 69 14.32 31.32 -16.59
CA ALA A 69 13.14 31.78 -17.32
C ALA A 69 13.42 33.06 -18.12
N LYS A 70 14.12 34.03 -17.50
CA LYS A 70 14.55 35.28 -18.16
C LYS A 70 15.51 35.00 -19.31
N TYR A 71 16.50 34.13 -19.10
CA TYR A 71 17.41 33.72 -20.16
C TYR A 71 16.68 33.10 -21.36
N ILE A 72 15.75 32.17 -21.12
CA ILE A 72 14.94 31.56 -22.19
C ILE A 72 14.13 32.64 -22.91
N ALA A 73 13.51 33.56 -22.17
CA ALA A 73 12.71 34.64 -22.75
C ALA A 73 13.53 35.61 -23.61
N ASP A 74 14.71 36.01 -23.14
CA ASP A 74 15.62 36.90 -23.85
C ASP A 74 16.13 36.24 -25.15
N VAL A 75 16.49 34.95 -25.09
CA VAL A 75 16.93 34.17 -26.25
C VAL A 75 15.81 34.10 -27.29
N LEU A 76 14.59 33.72 -26.90
CA LEU A 76 13.44 33.64 -27.82
C LEU A 76 13.07 35.01 -28.40
N SER A 77 13.13 36.07 -27.60
CA SER A 77 12.89 37.44 -28.09
C SER A 77 13.93 37.84 -29.14
N SER A 78 15.19 37.46 -28.96
CA SER A 78 16.27 37.71 -29.93
C SER A 78 16.06 36.98 -31.27
N TYR A 79 15.27 35.91 -31.29
CA TYR A 79 14.89 35.19 -32.51
C TYR A 79 13.62 35.76 -33.19
N GLY A 80 13.03 36.82 -32.63
CA GLY A 80 11.87 37.51 -33.21
C GLY A 80 10.51 37.01 -32.73
N TYR A 81 10.45 36.20 -31.67
CA TYR A 81 9.19 35.76 -31.07
C TYR A 81 8.56 36.87 -30.20
N ASN A 82 7.23 36.88 -30.11
CA ASN A 82 6.53 37.63 -29.08
C ASN A 82 6.51 36.80 -27.78
N VAL A 83 7.26 37.24 -26.77
CA VAL A 83 7.48 36.47 -25.55
C VAL A 83 6.74 37.07 -24.35
N THR A 84 6.07 36.21 -23.59
CA THR A 84 5.42 36.56 -22.33
C THR A 84 5.94 35.67 -21.21
N LEU A 85 6.37 36.30 -20.11
CA LEU A 85 6.65 35.61 -18.85
C LEU A 85 5.38 35.56 -18.01
N GLU A 86 4.81 34.37 -17.85
CA GLU A 86 3.58 34.18 -17.12
C GLU A 86 3.86 33.76 -15.69
N LYS A 87 3.63 34.68 -14.76
CA LYS A 87 3.82 34.46 -13.33
C LYS A 87 2.71 33.62 -12.73
N PHE A 88 3.07 32.64 -11.90
CA PHE A 88 2.17 31.92 -11.00
C PHE A 88 2.85 31.67 -9.65
N ASN A 89 2.09 31.27 -8.63
CA ASN A 89 2.62 31.01 -7.29
C ASN A 89 2.78 29.51 -7.04
N VAL A 90 3.95 29.10 -6.55
CA VAL A 90 4.25 27.71 -6.17
C VAL A 90 4.57 27.64 -4.68
N THR A 91 4.12 26.58 -4.02
CA THR A 91 4.50 26.27 -2.64
C THR A 91 5.73 25.36 -2.66
N VAL A 92 6.84 25.80 -2.09
CA VAL A 92 8.11 25.06 -2.10
C VAL A 92 8.81 25.03 -0.77
N PRO A 93 9.56 23.96 -0.46
CA PRO A 93 10.55 23.99 0.60
C PRO A 93 11.74 24.84 0.14
N TYR A 94 11.93 25.98 0.78
CA TYR A 94 13.00 26.91 0.47
C TYR A 94 14.05 26.89 1.58
N GLU A 95 15.27 26.44 1.23
CA GLU A 95 16.41 26.47 2.13
C GLU A 95 17.06 27.85 2.12
N GLN A 96 17.09 28.51 3.27
CA GLN A 96 17.81 29.76 3.46
C GLN A 96 19.28 29.49 3.84
N HIS A 97 19.50 28.55 4.77
CA HIS A 97 20.82 28.21 5.31
C HIS A 97 20.79 26.88 6.07
N SER A 98 21.84 26.07 5.95
CA SER A 98 22.07 24.90 6.81
C SER A 98 23.55 24.74 7.11
N GLU A 99 23.86 24.32 8.32
CA GLU A 99 25.24 24.09 8.77
C GLU A 99 25.34 22.96 9.78
N LEU A 100 26.53 22.36 9.82
CA LEU A 100 26.95 21.46 10.88
C LEU A 100 28.05 22.16 11.67
N VAL A 101 27.84 22.35 12.97
CA VAL A 101 28.89 22.83 13.87
C VAL A 101 29.45 21.64 14.63
N LEU A 102 30.77 21.44 14.58
CA LEU A 102 31.48 20.43 15.35
C LEU A 102 32.33 21.12 16.42
N TYR A 103 32.17 20.72 17.68
CA TYR A 103 32.92 21.29 18.79
C TYR A 103 34.22 20.52 18.98
N THR A 104 35.34 21.14 18.58
CA THR A 104 36.69 20.56 18.69
C THR A 104 37.44 21.16 19.88
N GLN A 105 38.62 20.62 20.21
CA GLN A 105 39.51 21.21 21.23
C GLN A 105 39.95 22.64 20.90
N THR A 106 39.91 23.04 19.62
CA THR A 106 40.31 24.38 19.16
C THR A 106 39.12 25.35 19.05
N GLY A 107 37.91 24.91 19.40
CA GLY A 107 36.67 25.68 19.32
C GLY A 107 35.62 25.08 18.38
N ALA A 108 34.54 25.83 18.18
CA ALA A 108 33.45 25.48 17.27
C ALA A 108 33.89 25.65 15.81
N GLN A 109 33.84 24.57 15.03
CA GLN A 109 34.16 24.55 13.61
C GLN A 109 32.87 24.39 12.81
N VAL A 110 32.65 25.24 11.81
CA VAL A 110 31.43 25.24 10.99
C VAL A 110 31.71 24.57 9.65
N ILE A 111 30.94 23.53 9.34
CA ILE A 111 30.94 22.83 8.05
C ILE A 111 29.66 23.23 7.32
N LYS A 112 29.81 23.62 6.04
CA LYS A 112 28.65 23.86 5.17
C LYS A 112 27.83 22.58 5.04
N ALA A 113 26.54 22.67 5.29
CA ALA A 113 25.62 21.56 5.15
C ALA A 113 24.51 21.91 4.16
N TYR A 114 23.77 20.88 3.75
CA TYR A 114 22.62 21.01 2.87
C TYR A 114 21.45 20.25 3.47
N ALA A 115 20.30 20.89 3.62
CA ALA A 115 19.09 20.23 4.10
C ALA A 115 18.55 19.25 3.03
N LEU A 116 18.02 18.13 3.50
CA LEU A 116 17.27 17.20 2.65
C LEU A 116 15.82 17.66 2.48
N LEU A 117 15.12 17.10 1.50
CA LEU A 117 13.68 17.31 1.35
C LEU A 117 12.89 17.04 2.66
N PRO A 118 11.80 17.80 2.92
CA PRO A 118 10.96 17.63 4.09
C PRO A 118 10.45 16.21 4.32
N ASN A 119 10.22 15.85 5.58
CA ASN A 119 9.44 14.69 5.99
C ASN A 119 7.96 14.99 5.76
N THR A 120 7.49 14.77 4.54
CA THR A 120 6.17 15.21 4.07
C THR A 120 6.01 16.74 4.12
N ILE A 121 5.49 17.30 5.20
CA ILE A 121 5.37 18.76 5.41
C ILE A 121 6.41 19.29 6.40
N GLU A 122 7.03 18.40 7.18
CA GLU A 122 8.00 18.74 8.23
C GLU A 122 9.35 19.06 7.60
N THR A 123 9.68 20.35 7.57
CA THR A 123 10.98 20.83 7.07
C THR A 123 12.13 20.46 8.00
N SER A 124 11.80 20.05 9.24
CA SER A 124 12.77 19.77 10.31
C SER A 124 13.67 20.98 10.55
N TYR A 125 13.07 22.17 10.48
CA TYR A 125 13.74 23.43 10.80
C TYR A 125 14.25 23.34 12.24
N THR A 126 15.51 23.72 12.44
CA THR A 126 16.08 23.83 13.78
C THR A 126 17.14 24.92 13.82
N ASN A 127 17.08 25.77 14.85
CA ASN A 127 18.13 26.74 15.13
C ASN A 127 19.36 26.09 15.82
N GLY A 128 19.28 24.80 16.12
CA GLY A 128 20.35 24.10 16.82
C GLY A 128 19.94 22.81 17.52
N LEU A 129 19.93 21.70 16.80
CA LEU A 129 19.85 20.37 17.39
C LEU A 129 21.25 19.94 17.84
N GLU A 130 21.50 19.92 19.15
CA GLU A 130 22.78 19.51 19.74
C GLU A 130 22.77 18.03 20.17
N GLY A 131 23.92 17.38 20.05
CA GLY A 131 24.15 16.03 20.54
C GLY A 131 25.55 15.51 20.27
N GLU A 132 25.87 14.38 20.90
CA GLU A 132 27.07 13.62 20.57
C GLU A 132 26.96 13.12 19.11
N VAL A 133 28.01 13.32 18.32
CA VAL A 133 28.10 12.86 16.94
C VAL A 133 28.80 11.51 16.90
N ILE A 134 28.18 10.54 16.22
CA ILE A 134 28.75 9.22 16.00
C ILE A 134 28.68 8.84 14.52
N TYR A 135 29.83 8.47 13.96
CA TYR A 135 29.92 7.86 12.63
C TYR A 135 29.68 6.35 12.74
N VAL A 136 28.77 5.85 11.92
CA VAL A 136 28.48 4.41 11.79
C VAL A 136 28.85 3.97 10.38
N GLU A 137 29.78 3.02 10.30
CA GLU A 137 30.13 2.39 9.04
C GLU A 137 29.04 1.40 8.63
N THR A 138 28.53 1.53 7.41
CA THR A 138 27.42 0.71 6.93
C THR A 138 27.90 -0.35 5.96
N LYS A 139 27.68 -1.61 6.32
CA LYS A 139 28.02 -2.79 5.51
C LYS A 139 26.78 -3.52 5.00
N TYR A 140 25.70 -3.50 5.78
CA TYR A 140 24.48 -4.27 5.53
C TYR A 140 23.30 -3.41 5.06
N GLY A 141 23.30 -2.10 5.36
CA GLY A 141 22.20 -1.18 5.06
C GLY A 141 21.00 -1.34 6.00
N ASP A 142 21.17 -2.03 7.13
CA ASP A 142 20.09 -2.38 8.06
C ASP A 142 20.51 -2.31 9.54
N LEU A 143 19.66 -2.81 10.44
CA LEU A 143 19.86 -2.77 11.89
C LEU A 143 21.19 -3.41 12.35
N ARG A 144 21.78 -4.33 11.57
CA ARG A 144 23.06 -5.00 11.88
C ARG A 144 24.27 -4.07 11.81
N ASP A 145 24.15 -2.93 11.12
CA ASP A 145 25.23 -1.93 11.09
C ASP A 145 25.41 -1.23 12.44
N PHE A 146 24.42 -1.35 13.33
CA PHE A 146 24.42 -0.69 14.64
C PHE A 146 24.85 -1.61 15.79
N GLU A 147 25.23 -2.87 15.51
CA GLU A 147 25.56 -3.86 16.54
C GLU A 147 26.68 -3.37 17.47
N GLY A 148 26.44 -3.41 18.78
CA GLY A 148 27.37 -2.87 19.78
C GLY A 148 27.40 -1.34 19.91
N ILE A 149 26.72 -0.61 19.02
CA ILE A 149 26.70 0.85 18.97
C ILE A 149 25.41 1.39 19.59
N ASP A 150 25.54 2.33 20.53
CA ASP A 150 24.40 3.05 21.09
C ASP A 150 24.26 4.43 20.42
N VAL A 151 23.16 4.59 19.68
CA VAL A 151 22.83 5.82 18.94
C VAL A 151 21.71 6.62 19.59
N LYS A 152 21.17 6.16 20.73
CA LYS A 152 20.07 6.82 21.40
C LYS A 152 20.49 8.22 21.85
N ASP A 153 19.64 9.20 21.55
CA ASP A 153 19.84 10.62 21.86
C ASP A 153 21.06 11.27 21.16
N LYS A 154 21.67 10.61 20.15
CA LYS A 154 22.85 11.06 19.41
C LYS A 154 22.52 11.56 17.99
N ILE A 155 23.46 12.26 17.38
CA ILE A 155 23.46 12.63 15.97
C ILE A 155 24.30 11.59 15.22
N VAL A 156 23.70 10.92 14.23
CA VAL A 156 24.36 9.80 13.53
C VAL A 156 24.84 10.24 12.15
N ALA A 157 26.13 10.06 11.89
CA ALA A 157 26.74 10.25 10.58
C ALA A 157 26.83 8.93 9.82
N LEU A 158 26.36 8.92 8.57
CA LEU A 158 26.31 7.77 7.67
C LEU A 158 26.78 8.19 6.28
N LYS A 159 27.39 7.29 5.52
CA LYS A 159 27.61 7.55 4.08
C LYS A 159 26.26 7.65 3.36
N TRP A 160 26.17 8.45 2.31
CA TRP A 160 24.93 8.56 1.52
C TRP A 160 24.42 7.20 1.03
N ASP A 161 25.33 6.34 0.59
CA ASP A 161 25.04 5.00 0.05
C ASP A 161 24.62 3.98 1.13
N SER A 162 24.39 4.40 2.38
CA SER A 162 23.93 3.55 3.49
C SER A 162 22.48 3.04 3.36
N GLU A 163 21.87 3.18 2.17
CA GLU A 163 20.47 2.82 1.88
C GLU A 163 19.49 3.29 2.98
N LYS A 164 18.79 2.32 3.63
CA LYS A 164 17.76 2.54 4.65
C LYS A 164 18.30 2.55 6.08
N ALA A 165 19.62 2.41 6.29
CA ALA A 165 20.25 2.35 7.62
C ALA A 165 19.86 3.53 8.55
N TRP A 166 19.71 4.73 7.99
CA TRP A 166 19.33 5.93 8.74
C TRP A 166 17.96 5.81 9.43
N ARG A 167 17.03 5.04 8.85
CA ARG A 167 15.71 4.78 9.45
C ARG A 167 15.84 3.87 10.68
N TRP A 168 16.81 2.96 10.67
CA TRP A 168 17.15 2.15 11.84
C TRP A 168 17.84 2.96 12.93
N ALA A 169 18.66 3.96 12.57
CA ALA A 169 19.16 4.92 13.55
C ALA A 169 18.01 5.68 14.24
N ALA A 170 17.01 6.15 13.48
CA ALA A 170 15.80 6.76 14.04
C ALA A 170 15.01 5.79 14.92
N TYR A 171 14.85 4.53 14.49
CA TYR A 171 14.23 3.45 15.28
C TYR A 171 14.95 3.19 16.61
N LEU A 172 16.28 3.30 16.64
CA LEU A 172 17.09 3.13 17.85
C LEU A 172 17.11 4.39 18.75
N GLY A 173 16.52 5.49 18.30
CA GLY A 173 16.38 6.72 19.08
C GLY A 173 17.44 7.79 18.79
N ALA A 174 18.09 7.76 17.63
CA ALA A 174 18.87 8.91 17.16
C ALA A 174 18.00 10.19 17.13
N LYS A 175 18.62 11.36 17.22
CA LYS A 175 17.93 12.67 17.16
C LYS A 175 18.01 13.34 15.79
N GLY A 176 19.05 13.05 15.02
CA GLY A 176 19.27 13.64 13.70
C GLY A 176 20.33 12.88 12.92
N ILE A 177 20.37 13.13 11.61
CA ILE A 177 21.25 12.41 10.67
C ILE A 177 22.13 13.36 9.90
N ILE A 178 23.39 12.96 9.73
CA ILE A 178 24.37 13.58 8.84
C ILE A 178 24.68 12.56 7.73
N PHE A 179 24.32 12.88 6.49
CA PHE A 179 24.76 12.11 5.33
C PHE A 179 26.08 12.65 4.80
N LEU A 180 27.08 11.78 4.66
CA LEU A 180 28.38 12.11 4.09
C LEU A 180 28.34 11.90 2.57
N ILE A 181 28.65 12.95 1.83
CA ILE A 181 28.69 12.96 0.36
C ILE A 181 30.07 13.39 -0.17
N ASN A 182 30.45 12.90 -1.34
CA ASN A 182 31.70 13.18 -2.03
C ASN A 182 31.52 13.06 -3.57
N ASN A 183 32.59 13.28 -4.34
CA ASN A 183 32.53 13.21 -5.82
C ASN A 183 32.31 11.78 -6.38
N GLN A 184 32.50 10.74 -5.57
CA GLN A 184 32.27 9.34 -5.92
C GLN A 184 30.93 8.81 -5.44
N THR A 185 30.14 9.62 -4.71
CA THR A 185 28.85 9.23 -4.13
C THR A 185 27.88 8.88 -5.24
N ARG A 186 27.20 7.74 -5.08
CA ARG A 186 26.22 7.29 -6.07
C ARG A 186 24.83 7.78 -5.68
N PHE A 187 24.36 8.80 -6.38
CA PHE A 187 22.98 9.25 -6.23
C PHE A 187 22.04 8.47 -7.15
N THR A 188 20.82 8.22 -6.68
CA THR A 188 19.78 7.56 -7.46
C THR A 188 18.42 8.23 -7.25
N GLU A 189 17.51 8.11 -8.21
CA GLU A 189 16.13 8.60 -8.04
C GLU A 189 15.42 7.94 -6.83
N TYR A 190 15.84 6.73 -6.42
CA TYR A 190 15.35 6.06 -5.22
C TYR A 190 15.58 6.88 -3.94
N ASP A 191 16.65 7.65 -3.88
CA ASP A 191 16.97 8.48 -2.72
C ASP A 191 15.92 9.57 -2.49
N ASN A 192 15.29 10.09 -3.56
CA ASN A 192 14.19 11.07 -3.49
C ASN A 192 12.97 10.52 -2.71
N TYR A 193 12.83 9.20 -2.62
CA TYR A 193 11.75 8.54 -1.92
C TYR A 193 12.16 8.02 -0.54
N TRP A 194 13.35 7.43 -0.42
CA TRP A 194 13.75 6.69 0.79
C TRP A 194 14.60 7.48 1.80
N LYS A 195 15.18 8.62 1.42
CA LYS A 195 15.94 9.50 2.33
C LYS A 195 15.06 10.54 3.07
N ARG A 196 13.75 10.33 3.08
CA ARG A 196 12.75 11.08 3.86
C ARG A 196 11.65 10.19 4.40
N PHE A 197 10.97 10.65 5.44
CA PHE A 197 9.69 10.08 5.86
C PHE A 197 8.55 10.64 5.02
N TRP A 198 7.56 9.79 4.71
CA TRP A 198 6.29 10.18 4.07
C TRP A 198 5.18 10.43 5.10
N VAL A 199 5.59 10.78 6.32
CA VAL A 199 4.76 11.24 7.44
C VAL A 199 5.44 12.44 8.11
N PRO A 200 4.69 13.37 8.72
CA PRO A 200 5.24 14.57 9.34
C PRO A 200 5.93 14.25 10.66
N ILE A 201 7.21 13.92 10.58
CA ILE A 201 8.08 13.71 11.74
C ILE A 201 9.13 14.81 11.74
N ASP A 202 9.24 15.55 12.83
CA ASP A 202 10.33 16.49 13.06
C ASP A 202 11.61 15.69 13.36
N PHE A 203 12.47 15.53 12.35
CA PHE A 203 13.69 14.72 12.41
C PHE A 203 14.74 15.27 11.44
N PRO A 204 15.61 16.19 11.92
CA PRO A 204 16.59 16.89 11.10
C PRO A 204 17.56 15.95 10.38
N ARG A 205 17.73 16.21 9.09
CA ARG A 205 18.62 15.46 8.18
C ARG A 205 19.38 16.45 7.31
N ILE A 206 20.70 16.36 7.34
CA ILE A 206 21.59 17.20 6.52
C ILE A 206 22.58 16.34 5.74
N ALA A 207 23.09 16.87 4.63
CA ALA A 207 24.22 16.33 3.89
C ALA A 207 25.44 17.24 4.03
N VAL A 208 26.63 16.66 4.22
CA VAL A 208 27.91 17.38 4.35
C VAL A 208 28.99 16.69 3.51
N ASN A 209 30.02 17.45 3.12
CA ASN A 209 31.16 16.87 2.43
C ASN A 209 31.92 15.90 3.36
N GLU A 210 32.20 14.69 2.87
CA GLU A 210 32.85 13.62 3.63
C GLU A 210 34.26 13.99 4.09
N GLU A 211 35.05 14.64 3.23
CA GLU A 211 36.42 15.04 3.57
C GLU A 211 36.42 16.12 4.66
N ASP A 212 35.53 17.10 4.55
CA ASP A 212 35.42 18.18 5.54
C ASP A 212 34.93 17.67 6.90
N PHE A 213 34.04 16.68 6.89
CA PHE A 213 33.62 15.99 8.10
C PHE A 213 34.78 15.23 8.77
N PHE A 214 35.47 14.34 8.03
CA PHE A 214 36.53 13.51 8.61
C PHE A 214 37.80 14.28 8.99
N LYS A 215 38.06 15.46 8.41
CA LYS A 215 39.13 16.37 8.88
C LYS A 215 38.95 16.79 10.35
N LEU A 216 37.70 16.88 10.80
CA LEU A 216 37.34 17.44 12.12
C LEU A 216 36.77 16.37 13.08
N TYR A 217 36.20 15.31 12.54
CA TYR A 217 35.47 14.31 13.32
C TYR A 217 36.38 13.54 14.31
N GLN A 218 35.90 13.44 15.56
CA GLN A 218 36.45 12.55 16.57
C GLN A 218 35.28 11.79 17.22
N PRO A 219 35.40 10.46 17.46
CA PRO A 219 34.34 9.69 18.11
C PRO A 219 33.92 10.31 19.45
N GLY A 220 32.61 10.51 19.63
CA GLY A 220 32.04 11.06 20.87
C GLY A 220 32.10 12.58 20.99
N MET A 221 32.51 13.30 19.93
CA MET A 221 32.51 14.76 19.95
C MET A 221 31.08 15.32 19.97
N GLN A 222 30.92 16.54 20.51
CA GLN A 222 29.64 17.24 20.42
C GLN A 222 29.50 17.93 19.05
N GLY A 223 28.28 17.93 18.54
CA GLY A 223 27.92 18.66 17.33
C GLY A 223 26.55 19.29 17.42
N LYS A 224 26.28 20.22 16.50
CA LYS A 224 25.04 20.96 16.37
C LYS A 224 24.61 21.01 14.91
N ILE A 225 23.40 20.55 14.63
CA ILE A 225 22.76 20.69 13.31
C ILE A 225 21.90 21.96 13.31
N VAL A 226 22.04 22.78 12.28
CA VAL A 226 21.18 23.93 12.02
C VAL A 226 20.56 23.75 10.64
N VAL A 227 19.23 23.87 10.56
CA VAL A 227 18.45 23.78 9.31
C VAL A 227 17.48 24.93 9.28
N LYS A 228 17.58 25.80 8.26
CA LYS A 228 16.66 26.91 8.03
C LYS A 228 15.93 26.73 6.70
N MET A 229 15.10 25.70 6.63
CA MET A 229 14.22 25.42 5.49
C MET A 229 12.78 25.66 5.91
N GLU A 230 11.98 26.30 5.05
CA GLU A 230 10.56 26.56 5.31
C GLU A 230 9.71 26.31 4.07
N TYR A 231 8.45 25.93 4.25
CA TYR A 231 7.47 25.99 3.17
C TYR A 231 7.02 27.43 2.94
N VAL A 232 7.32 27.96 1.77
CA VAL A 232 7.01 29.34 1.36
C VAL A 232 6.25 29.37 0.04
N ILE A 233 5.41 30.39 -0.14
CA ILE A 233 4.77 30.69 -1.41
C ILE A 233 5.71 31.62 -2.18
N ARG A 234 6.22 31.16 -3.31
CA ARG A 234 7.18 31.88 -4.15
C ARG A 234 6.66 31.97 -5.58
N PRO A 235 6.99 33.05 -6.32
CA PRO A 235 6.63 33.13 -7.72
C PRO A 235 7.49 32.17 -8.56
N SER A 236 6.88 31.58 -9.59
CA SER A 236 7.55 30.88 -10.68
C SER A 236 6.94 31.33 -12.01
N TYR A 237 7.55 30.96 -13.12
CA TYR A 237 7.19 31.51 -14.44
C TYR A 237 7.06 30.42 -15.50
N ASN A 238 6.08 30.57 -16.38
CA ASN A 238 6.11 29.92 -17.69
C ASN A 238 6.65 30.91 -18.72
N VAL A 239 7.44 30.44 -19.68
CA VAL A 239 7.87 31.26 -20.81
C VAL A 239 7.06 30.84 -22.03
N ILE A 240 6.21 31.75 -22.51
CA ILE A 240 5.33 31.52 -23.66
C ILE A 240 5.81 32.41 -24.80
N ALA A 241 6.22 31.83 -25.91
CA ALA A 241 6.74 32.55 -27.07
C ALA A 241 5.92 32.23 -28.32
N THR A 242 5.36 33.24 -28.97
CA THR A 242 4.46 33.08 -30.13
C THR A 242 5.10 33.62 -31.40
N LEU A 243 5.09 32.82 -32.46
CA LEU A 243 5.44 33.19 -33.82
C LEU A 243 4.18 33.08 -34.71
N PRO A 244 3.61 34.21 -35.16
CA PRO A 244 2.41 34.20 -36.00
C PRO A 244 2.61 33.44 -37.32
N GLY A 245 1.68 32.54 -37.63
CA GLY A 245 1.60 31.85 -38.91
C GLY A 245 0.65 32.54 -39.91
N GLU A 246 0.40 31.89 -41.04
CA GLU A 246 -0.65 32.30 -41.98
C GLU A 246 -2.05 32.14 -41.39
N ARG A 247 -2.20 31.18 -40.48
CA ARG A 247 -3.42 30.88 -39.74
C ARG A 247 -3.28 31.23 -38.27
N LYS A 248 -4.42 31.59 -37.65
CA LYS A 248 -4.51 31.86 -36.21
C LYS A 248 -4.43 30.58 -35.39
N GLU A 249 -4.89 29.46 -35.95
CA GLU A 249 -4.76 28.15 -35.30
C GLU A 249 -3.30 27.82 -34.99
N ALA A 250 -3.08 27.23 -33.82
CA ALA A 250 -1.74 27.08 -33.27
C ALA A 250 -1.33 25.63 -33.01
N ILE A 251 -0.05 25.33 -33.26
CA ILE A 251 0.65 24.14 -32.79
C ILE A 251 1.57 24.58 -31.65
N MET A 252 1.47 23.89 -30.53
CA MET A 252 2.28 24.20 -29.35
C MET A 252 3.44 23.22 -29.23
N ALA A 253 4.68 23.72 -29.20
CA ALA A 253 5.88 22.93 -28.95
C ALA A 253 6.36 23.21 -27.52
N ILE A 254 6.36 22.19 -26.65
CA ILE A 254 6.52 22.40 -25.20
C ILE A 254 7.63 21.56 -24.58
N THR A 255 8.13 22.03 -23.44
CA THR A 255 9.03 21.27 -22.55
C THR A 255 9.10 21.93 -21.17
N HIS A 256 9.71 21.27 -20.19
CA HIS A 256 10.04 21.87 -18.89
C HIS A 256 11.50 22.34 -18.85
N TYR A 257 11.81 23.28 -17.94
CA TYR A 257 13.17 23.79 -17.74
C TYR A 257 13.63 23.78 -16.28
N ASP A 258 12.72 23.50 -15.34
CA ASP A 258 13.02 23.34 -13.92
C ASP A 258 13.57 21.94 -13.61
N THR A 259 14.12 21.78 -12.41
CA THR A 259 14.73 20.53 -11.92
C THR A 259 14.30 20.23 -10.48
N TRP A 260 14.71 19.07 -9.96
CA TRP A 260 14.42 18.61 -8.61
C TRP A 260 15.56 17.75 -8.05
N SER A 261 15.64 17.60 -6.72
CA SER A 261 16.64 16.75 -6.06
C SER A 261 16.25 16.45 -4.61
N ALA A 262 16.74 15.33 -4.07
CA ALA A 262 16.65 14.98 -2.65
C ALA A 262 17.36 16.00 -1.75
N ILE A 263 18.36 16.70 -2.31
CA ILE A 263 19.08 17.82 -1.71
C ILE A 263 18.82 19.05 -2.59
N PRO A 264 17.79 19.87 -2.28
CA PRO A 264 17.36 20.97 -3.13
C PRO A 264 18.48 21.94 -3.54
N ALA A 265 19.35 22.30 -2.60
CA ALA A 265 20.46 23.23 -2.86
C ALA A 265 21.52 22.70 -3.84
N LEU A 266 21.56 21.40 -4.12
CA LEU A 266 22.50 20.77 -5.07
C LEU A 266 21.83 20.36 -6.40
N ALA A 267 20.61 20.83 -6.69
CA ALA A 267 19.86 20.46 -7.89
C ALA A 267 20.32 21.25 -9.14
N GLN A 268 21.40 20.82 -9.80
CA GLN A 268 21.84 21.46 -11.05
C GLN A 268 20.97 21.07 -12.27
N GLY A 269 20.58 19.79 -12.40
CA GLY A 269 19.60 19.34 -13.39
C GLY A 269 20.06 19.46 -14.84
N ALA A 270 21.30 19.08 -15.19
CA ALA A 270 21.77 19.24 -16.57
C ALA A 270 20.94 18.42 -17.57
N ASP A 271 20.62 17.17 -17.25
CA ASP A 271 19.80 16.29 -18.10
C ASP A 271 18.37 16.82 -18.22
N ASP A 272 17.78 17.33 -17.12
CA ASP A 272 16.48 18.02 -17.12
C ASP A 272 16.47 19.23 -18.09
N ALA A 273 17.58 19.94 -18.23
CA ALA A 273 17.70 21.10 -19.14
C ALA A 273 17.96 20.73 -20.61
N LEU A 274 18.23 19.46 -20.94
CA LEU A 274 18.59 19.06 -22.31
C LEU A 274 17.46 19.35 -23.30
N SER A 275 16.22 19.07 -22.91
CA SER A 275 15.05 19.35 -23.74
C SER A 275 14.85 20.84 -23.97
N ALA A 276 14.96 21.66 -22.92
CA ALA A 276 14.88 23.12 -23.02
C ALA A 276 15.99 23.70 -23.91
N ALA A 277 17.24 23.26 -23.72
CA ALA A 277 18.37 23.69 -24.53
C ALA A 277 18.19 23.33 -26.02
N THR A 278 17.67 22.14 -26.30
CA THR A 278 17.40 21.68 -27.66
C THR A 278 16.24 22.45 -28.28
N LEU A 279 15.17 22.70 -27.53
CA LEU A 279 13.99 23.43 -28.00
C LEU A 279 14.30 24.89 -28.33
N LEU A 280 15.25 25.53 -27.61
CA LEU A 280 15.75 26.87 -27.94
C LEU A 280 16.42 26.91 -29.32
N GLU A 281 17.27 25.93 -29.65
CA GLU A 281 17.89 25.86 -30.98
C GLU A 281 16.86 25.55 -32.08
N ILE A 282 15.86 24.72 -31.76
CA ILE A 282 14.74 24.44 -32.68
C ILE A 282 13.93 25.71 -32.94
N ALA A 283 13.67 26.53 -31.93
CA ALA A 283 13.00 27.83 -32.08
C ALA A 283 13.80 28.78 -32.99
N ARG A 284 15.12 28.83 -32.84
CA ARG A 284 15.98 29.63 -33.73
C ARG A 284 15.83 29.22 -35.20
N ILE A 285 15.76 27.92 -35.48
CA ILE A 285 15.63 27.39 -36.84
C ILE A 285 14.22 27.64 -37.39
N ALA A 286 13.17 27.41 -36.58
CA ALA A 286 11.78 27.63 -36.98
C ALA A 286 11.51 29.11 -37.36
N ALA A 287 12.07 30.06 -36.61
CA ALA A 287 11.92 31.49 -36.90
C ALA A 287 12.44 31.92 -38.28
N ALA A 288 13.29 31.13 -38.94
CA ALA A 288 13.86 31.44 -40.25
C ALA A 288 12.88 31.28 -41.42
N LYS A 289 11.70 30.67 -41.20
CA LYS A 289 10.68 30.43 -42.23
C LYS A 289 9.31 30.90 -41.73
N LYS A 290 8.45 31.32 -42.66
CA LYS A 290 7.03 31.54 -42.38
C LYS A 290 6.26 30.21 -42.39
N HIS A 291 5.42 30.00 -41.37
CA HIS A 291 4.67 28.75 -41.20
C HIS A 291 3.18 28.92 -41.51
N ARG A 292 2.53 27.81 -41.86
CA ARG A 292 1.07 27.80 -42.09
C ARG A 292 0.30 28.01 -40.79
N TYR A 293 0.59 27.24 -39.74
CA TYR A 293 0.01 27.43 -38.41
C TYR A 293 0.84 28.38 -37.54
N THR A 294 0.19 29.05 -36.60
CA THR A 294 0.88 29.81 -35.55
C THR A 294 1.67 28.85 -34.65
N LEU A 295 2.94 29.16 -34.39
CA LEU A 295 3.79 28.34 -33.53
C LEU A 295 3.87 28.96 -32.15
N ILE A 296 3.57 28.18 -31.11
CA ILE A 296 3.71 28.60 -29.71
C ILE A 296 4.75 27.69 -29.05
N PHE A 297 5.85 28.27 -28.58
CA PHE A 297 6.76 27.58 -27.67
C PHE A 297 6.34 27.79 -26.22
N GLY A 298 6.25 26.72 -25.46
CA GLY A 298 5.97 26.74 -24.02
C GLY A 298 7.09 26.10 -23.21
N PHE A 299 7.78 26.88 -22.40
CA PHE A 299 8.75 26.39 -21.42
C PHE A 299 8.12 26.48 -20.03
N PHE A 300 7.74 25.35 -19.47
CA PHE A 300 7.04 25.25 -18.19
C PHE A 300 8.00 25.07 -17.02
N SER A 301 7.63 25.63 -15.88
CA SER A 301 8.20 25.29 -14.58
C SER A 301 7.15 24.58 -13.72
N GLY A 302 7.56 23.89 -12.67
CA GLY A 302 6.66 23.17 -11.79
C GLY A 302 6.46 21.71 -12.20
N TYR A 303 7.37 21.14 -13.00
CA TYR A 303 7.25 19.81 -13.57
C TYR A 303 7.11 18.74 -12.46
N ARG A 304 7.99 18.78 -11.45
CA ARG A 304 7.95 17.87 -10.28
C ARG A 304 6.97 18.30 -9.18
N GLN A 305 6.22 19.39 -9.39
CA GLN A 305 5.19 19.92 -8.49
C GLN A 305 3.78 19.79 -9.08
N ALA A 306 3.49 18.63 -9.69
CA ALA A 306 2.20 18.31 -10.29
C ALA A 306 1.96 19.04 -11.58
N LEU A 307 2.99 19.16 -12.42
CA LEU A 307 2.93 19.85 -13.70
C LEU A 307 2.31 21.24 -13.51
N GLN A 308 2.74 21.95 -12.46
CA GLN A 308 2.02 23.13 -11.99
C GLN A 308 1.99 24.23 -13.05
N GLY A 309 3.10 24.48 -13.75
CA GLY A 309 3.15 25.47 -14.82
C GLY A 309 2.13 25.19 -15.91
N ALA A 310 2.03 23.95 -16.39
CA ALA A 310 1.03 23.56 -17.38
C ALA A 310 -0.41 23.72 -16.84
N ARG A 311 -0.67 23.38 -15.58
CA ARG A 311 -1.99 23.57 -14.94
C ARG A 311 -2.40 25.03 -14.85
N GLU A 312 -1.49 25.90 -14.41
CA GLU A 312 -1.71 27.34 -14.30
C GLU A 312 -1.89 27.98 -15.68
N PHE A 313 -1.12 27.55 -16.67
CA PHE A 313 -1.29 27.98 -18.07
C PHE A 313 -2.67 27.62 -18.61
N VAL A 314 -3.09 26.35 -18.46
CA VAL A 314 -4.41 25.91 -18.91
C VAL A 314 -5.54 26.64 -18.20
N TYR A 315 -5.39 26.91 -16.90
CA TYR A 315 -6.39 27.67 -16.14
C TYR A 315 -6.47 29.12 -16.61
N LYS A 316 -5.32 29.78 -16.80
CA LYS A 316 -5.23 31.17 -17.23
C LYS A 316 -5.81 31.36 -18.63
N HIS A 317 -5.55 30.42 -19.54
CA HIS A 317 -5.91 30.52 -20.95
C HIS A 317 -7.19 29.80 -21.37
N LYS A 318 -8.00 29.38 -20.40
CA LYS A 318 -9.22 28.59 -20.64
C LYS A 318 -10.25 29.31 -21.53
N ASP A 319 -10.24 30.64 -21.57
CA ASP A 319 -11.23 31.45 -22.28
C ASP A 319 -10.67 32.13 -23.54
N ASP A 320 -9.37 32.02 -23.82
CA ASP A 320 -8.70 32.69 -24.95
C ASP A 320 -7.84 31.75 -25.82
N LEU A 321 -6.55 31.61 -25.55
CA LEU A 321 -5.52 30.98 -26.36
C LEU A 321 -5.80 29.49 -26.64
N LEU A 322 -6.33 28.76 -25.65
CA LEU A 322 -6.61 27.33 -25.79
C LEU A 322 -7.65 27.02 -26.88
N ASN A 323 -8.50 27.98 -27.25
CA ASN A 323 -9.48 27.80 -28.34
C ASN A 323 -8.80 27.67 -29.72
N ASP A 324 -7.61 28.21 -29.86
CA ASP A 324 -6.84 28.25 -31.10
C ASP A 324 -5.79 27.13 -31.17
N VAL A 325 -5.38 26.55 -30.03
CA VAL A 325 -4.47 25.39 -30.00
C VAL A 325 -5.14 24.17 -30.62
N ARG A 326 -4.46 23.54 -31.58
CA ARG A 326 -4.92 22.33 -32.27
C ARG A 326 -4.17 21.09 -31.84
N PHE A 327 -2.90 21.21 -31.49
CA PHE A 327 -2.07 20.09 -31.07
C PHE A 327 -0.95 20.56 -30.14
N VAL A 328 -0.59 19.73 -29.17
CA VAL A 328 0.52 19.96 -28.24
C VAL A 328 1.59 18.89 -28.47
N PHE A 329 2.79 19.30 -28.87
CA PHE A 329 3.91 18.42 -29.11
C PHE A 329 5.03 18.68 -28.10
N GLU A 330 5.33 17.71 -27.26
CA GLU A 330 6.32 17.87 -26.19
C GLU A 330 7.67 17.23 -26.54
N LEU A 331 8.76 17.96 -26.28
CA LEU A 331 10.12 17.43 -26.39
C LEU A 331 10.58 16.92 -25.01
N SER A 332 10.92 15.62 -24.93
CA SER A 332 11.33 14.95 -23.68
C SER A 332 12.60 14.12 -23.88
N LEU A 333 13.74 14.81 -23.91
CA LEU A 333 15.07 14.23 -24.06
C LEU A 333 15.70 13.89 -22.70
N SER A 334 16.46 12.80 -22.69
CA SER A 334 17.35 12.42 -21.59
C SER A 334 18.56 11.69 -22.17
N SER A 335 19.73 11.86 -21.56
CA SER A 335 21.01 11.26 -21.96
C SER A 335 21.11 9.79 -21.54
N SER A 336 19.99 9.07 -21.51
CA SER A 336 19.88 7.65 -21.22
C SER A 336 20.00 6.79 -22.48
N SER A 337 19.53 7.31 -23.63
CA SER A 337 19.44 6.57 -24.88
C SER A 337 19.45 7.53 -26.09
N ALA A 338 20.13 7.12 -27.15
CA ALA A 338 20.08 7.78 -28.46
C ALA A 338 18.92 7.27 -29.33
N ASN A 339 18.15 6.28 -28.86
CA ASN A 339 16.96 5.77 -29.53
C ASN A 339 15.73 6.64 -29.20
N ALA A 340 14.70 6.53 -30.03
CA ALA A 340 13.51 7.37 -29.92
C ALA A 340 12.32 6.64 -29.27
N GLY A 341 11.50 7.43 -28.59
CA GLY A 341 10.19 7.10 -28.06
C GLY A 341 9.13 8.12 -28.48
N ILE A 342 7.92 7.66 -28.77
CA ILE A 342 6.69 8.44 -28.97
C ILE A 342 5.70 8.09 -27.85
N PHE A 343 5.17 9.08 -27.16
CA PHE A 343 4.32 8.91 -25.97
C PHE A 343 2.99 9.63 -26.15
N ASN A 344 1.89 8.89 -26.02
CA ASN A 344 0.51 9.40 -26.04
C ASN A 344 -0.14 9.43 -24.66
N ARG A 345 0.63 9.17 -23.59
CA ARG A 345 0.19 9.20 -22.19
C ARG A 345 1.40 9.18 -21.26
N GLY A 346 1.22 9.65 -20.03
CA GLY A 346 2.20 9.56 -18.95
C GLY A 346 1.61 9.02 -17.63
N ASN A 347 2.35 9.18 -16.55
CA ASN A 347 1.98 8.71 -15.22
C ASN A 347 1.09 9.69 -14.44
N PHE A 348 0.88 10.92 -14.93
CA PHE A 348 -0.06 11.84 -14.29
C PHE A 348 -1.50 11.35 -14.48
N GLN A 349 -1.79 10.72 -15.64
CA GLN A 349 -3.13 10.28 -16.04
C GLN A 349 -3.32 8.78 -16.18
N SER A 350 -2.30 7.98 -15.89
CA SER A 350 -2.16 6.55 -16.18
C SER A 350 -3.35 5.61 -15.91
N TYR A 351 -4.31 6.00 -15.07
CA TYR A 351 -5.43 5.16 -14.64
C TYR A 351 -6.81 5.73 -15.01
N TYR A 352 -6.82 6.74 -15.87
CA TYR A 352 -8.01 7.41 -16.31
C TYR A 352 -8.31 6.97 -17.75
N PRO A 353 -9.35 6.16 -17.99
CA PRO A 353 -9.74 5.83 -19.36
C PRO A 353 -10.18 7.14 -20.04
N LEU A 354 -9.34 7.66 -20.93
CA LEU A 354 -9.71 8.78 -21.79
C LEU A 354 -10.26 8.20 -23.09
N ASP A 355 -11.51 8.52 -23.42
CA ASP A 355 -12.16 8.19 -24.69
C ASP A 355 -11.49 8.85 -25.94
N TYR A 356 -10.32 9.49 -25.80
CA TYR A 356 -9.71 10.36 -26.82
C TYR A 356 -8.49 9.77 -27.54
N ASP A 357 -8.12 8.52 -27.25
CA ASP A 357 -7.01 7.81 -27.92
C ASP A 357 -7.19 7.75 -29.46
N GLN A 358 -8.42 7.92 -29.95
CA GLN A 358 -8.72 8.01 -31.39
C GLN A 358 -8.19 9.30 -32.05
N ALA A 359 -8.08 10.41 -31.32
CA ALA A 359 -7.75 11.71 -31.91
C ALA A 359 -6.25 11.89 -32.18
N THR A 360 -5.40 11.38 -31.29
CA THR A 360 -3.93 11.39 -31.47
C THR A 360 -3.45 10.23 -32.33
N PHE A 361 -4.31 9.22 -32.59
CA PHE A 361 -3.96 8.01 -33.34
C PHE A 361 -3.40 8.33 -34.73
N ALA A 362 -4.04 9.19 -35.51
CA ALA A 362 -3.63 9.50 -36.89
C ALA A 362 -2.23 10.15 -36.92
N VAL A 363 -2.03 11.22 -36.17
CA VAL A 363 -0.73 11.91 -36.04
C VAL A 363 0.35 10.94 -35.57
N ARG A 364 0.04 10.08 -34.60
CA ARG A 364 0.96 9.06 -34.11
C ARG A 364 1.38 8.07 -35.20
N GLN A 365 0.44 7.58 -36.01
CA GLN A 365 0.76 6.67 -37.12
C GLN A 365 1.67 7.33 -38.16
N ASP A 366 1.39 8.58 -38.53
CA ASP A 366 2.24 9.34 -39.44
C ASP A 366 3.64 9.55 -38.87
N PHE A 367 3.74 9.88 -37.58
CA PHE A 367 5.02 10.03 -36.88
C PHE A 367 5.81 8.72 -36.85
N ILE A 368 5.18 7.61 -36.48
CA ILE A 368 5.80 6.28 -36.49
C ILE A 368 6.35 5.97 -37.89
N LYS A 369 5.56 6.21 -38.92
CA LYS A 369 5.95 5.97 -40.31
C LYS A 369 7.14 6.85 -40.73
N LEU A 370 7.05 8.16 -40.53
CA LEU A 370 8.14 9.10 -40.86
C LEU A 370 9.44 8.77 -40.12
N VAL A 371 9.35 8.47 -38.83
CA VAL A 371 10.52 8.11 -38.02
C VAL A 371 11.13 6.80 -38.50
N ASN A 372 10.34 5.74 -38.69
CA ASN A 372 10.86 4.43 -39.10
C ASN A 372 11.38 4.39 -40.54
N GLU A 373 10.70 5.05 -41.46
CA GLU A 373 11.04 4.96 -42.89
C GLU A 373 12.12 5.96 -43.30
N THR A 374 12.21 7.11 -42.61
CA THR A 374 13.08 8.23 -42.97
C THR A 374 14.10 8.58 -41.89
N TYR A 375 13.66 9.10 -40.74
CA TYR A 375 14.57 9.78 -39.81
C TYR A 375 15.50 8.84 -39.05
N SER A 376 15.01 7.66 -38.65
CA SER A 376 15.82 6.61 -38.02
C SER A 376 17.00 6.19 -38.91
N LYS A 377 16.76 6.00 -40.22
CA LYS A 377 17.78 5.65 -41.21
C LYS A 377 18.75 6.81 -41.47
N HIS A 378 18.24 8.03 -41.50
CA HIS A 378 19.05 9.21 -41.79
C HIS A 378 19.98 9.61 -40.64
N TYR A 379 19.46 9.67 -39.41
CA TYR A 379 20.22 10.09 -38.22
C TYR A 379 20.84 8.93 -37.43
N GLY A 380 20.56 7.67 -37.79
CA GLY A 380 21.20 6.51 -37.20
C GLY A 380 20.73 6.21 -35.76
N PHE A 381 19.42 5.99 -35.60
CA PHE A 381 18.81 5.52 -34.36
C PHE A 381 17.66 4.55 -34.64
N LYS A 382 17.14 3.87 -33.60
CA LYS A 382 15.91 3.06 -33.70
C LYS A 382 14.77 3.75 -32.95
N LEU A 383 13.57 3.74 -33.53
CA LEU A 383 12.35 3.97 -32.75
C LEU A 383 12.11 2.67 -31.96
N ILE A 384 12.08 2.76 -30.64
CA ILE A 384 11.95 1.58 -29.76
C ILE A 384 10.79 1.70 -28.78
N LEU A 385 10.03 2.80 -28.81
CA LEU A 385 8.84 2.94 -27.98
C LEU A 385 7.84 3.84 -28.71
N TRP A 386 6.61 3.38 -28.92
CA TRP A 386 5.56 4.18 -29.54
C TRP A 386 4.17 3.90 -28.97
N ASP A 387 4.14 3.07 -27.92
CA ASP A 387 2.96 2.77 -27.13
C ASP A 387 3.43 2.58 -25.68
N TYR A 388 3.53 3.70 -24.95
CA TYR A 388 3.92 3.67 -23.54
C TYR A 388 2.71 3.33 -22.70
N SER A 389 2.78 2.22 -21.96
CA SER A 389 1.80 1.89 -20.93
C SER A 389 2.32 2.38 -19.58
N PRO A 390 1.72 3.41 -18.96
CA PRO A 390 2.18 3.87 -17.66
C PRO A 390 1.92 2.83 -16.56
N THR A 391 1.04 1.87 -16.82
CA THR A 391 0.86 0.73 -15.91
C THR A 391 2.13 -0.10 -15.85
N GLN A 392 2.96 -0.14 -16.90
CA GLN A 392 4.26 -0.84 -17.06
C GLN A 392 5.46 -0.10 -16.43
N ALA A 393 5.25 1.12 -15.93
CA ALA A 393 6.31 1.94 -15.38
C ALA A 393 6.77 1.44 -13.99
N GLU A 394 8.08 1.38 -13.81
CA GLU A 394 8.72 1.14 -12.50
C GLU A 394 8.17 2.12 -11.46
N VAL A 395 7.88 1.63 -10.24
CA VAL A 395 7.19 2.41 -9.18
C VAL A 395 7.90 3.72 -8.87
N LEU A 396 9.22 3.71 -8.94
CA LEU A 396 10.08 4.81 -8.50
C LEU A 396 10.75 5.56 -9.65
N ARG A 397 10.47 5.20 -10.91
CA ARG A 397 10.96 5.88 -12.12
C ARG A 397 9.79 6.24 -13.02
N LEU A 398 9.11 7.30 -12.61
CA LEU A 398 7.89 7.73 -13.23
C LEU A 398 8.11 8.77 -14.29
N ARG A 399 7.29 8.70 -15.34
CA ARG A 399 7.36 9.65 -16.42
C ARG A 399 6.09 10.46 -16.53
N TYR A 400 6.23 11.75 -16.25
CA TYR A 400 5.16 12.73 -16.43
C TYR A 400 5.42 13.51 -17.71
N PHE A 401 4.36 14.01 -18.33
CA PHE A 401 4.46 14.91 -19.46
C PHE A 401 3.51 16.09 -19.28
N ASP A 402 3.96 17.30 -19.58
CA ASP A 402 3.14 18.51 -19.47
C ASP A 402 1.92 18.45 -20.40
N PHE A 403 2.01 17.78 -21.56
CA PHE A 403 0.90 17.61 -22.50
C PHE A 403 -0.29 16.89 -21.86
N GLU A 404 -0.08 16.06 -20.81
CA GLU A 404 -1.17 15.37 -20.11
C GLU A 404 -2.21 16.40 -19.64
N ILE A 405 -1.79 17.54 -19.07
CA ILE A 405 -2.71 18.58 -18.60
C ILE A 405 -3.63 19.13 -19.72
N PHE A 406 -3.15 19.16 -20.96
CA PHE A 406 -3.91 19.60 -22.12
C PHE A 406 -4.93 18.54 -22.57
N GLU A 407 -4.59 17.25 -22.46
CA GLU A 407 -5.52 16.16 -22.74
C GLU A 407 -6.70 16.12 -21.76
N MET A 408 -6.48 16.53 -20.49
CA MET A 408 -7.56 16.68 -19.50
C MET A 408 -8.67 17.64 -19.96
N VAL A 409 -8.29 18.66 -20.74
CA VAL A 409 -9.21 19.61 -21.37
C VAL A 409 -9.47 19.31 -22.85
N LYS A 410 -9.10 18.09 -23.29
CA LYS A 410 -9.32 17.53 -24.62
C LYS A 410 -8.60 18.23 -25.77
N ILE A 411 -7.43 18.79 -25.52
CA ILE A 411 -6.52 19.19 -26.58
C ILE A 411 -5.58 17.99 -26.83
N PRO A 412 -5.49 17.45 -28.06
CA PRO A 412 -4.64 16.29 -28.32
C PRO A 412 -3.16 16.63 -28.15
N GLY A 413 -2.39 15.73 -27.55
CA GLY A 413 -0.96 15.91 -27.38
C GLY A 413 -0.15 14.62 -27.41
N ILE A 414 1.13 14.75 -27.77
CA ILE A 414 2.10 13.66 -27.82
C ILE A 414 3.45 14.19 -27.33
N ALA A 415 4.25 13.37 -26.67
CA ALA A 415 5.67 13.64 -26.46
C ALA A 415 6.55 12.80 -27.39
N PHE A 416 7.69 13.35 -27.79
CA PHE A 416 8.76 12.64 -28.49
C PHE A 416 10.10 12.86 -27.77
N GLY A 417 10.89 11.79 -27.66
CA GLY A 417 12.25 11.91 -27.13
C GLY A 417 12.80 10.58 -26.63
N SER A 418 13.64 10.60 -25.60
CA SER A 418 14.35 9.40 -25.15
C SER A 418 13.38 8.40 -24.51
N PRO A 419 13.48 7.07 -24.76
CA PRO A 419 12.59 6.05 -24.19
C PRO A 419 12.72 5.89 -22.67
N ALA A 420 13.89 6.20 -22.11
CA ALA A 420 14.20 6.11 -20.68
C ALA A 420 14.71 7.44 -20.12
N ILE A 421 14.78 7.55 -18.79
CA ILE A 421 15.40 8.67 -18.08
C ILE A 421 16.73 8.18 -17.50
N TRP A 422 17.77 9.02 -17.49
CA TRP A 422 19.06 8.68 -16.94
C TRP A 422 18.99 8.52 -15.41
N GLU A 423 19.71 7.54 -14.86
CA GLU A 423 19.61 7.23 -13.41
C GLU A 423 20.04 8.40 -12.50
N GLY A 424 20.86 9.31 -13.03
CA GLY A 424 21.33 10.51 -12.33
C GLY A 424 20.36 11.68 -12.39
N THR A 425 19.34 11.66 -13.26
CA THR A 425 18.37 12.76 -13.41
C THR A 425 17.62 13.02 -12.10
N ALA A 426 17.36 14.29 -11.80
CA ALA A 426 16.76 14.74 -10.54
C ALA A 426 17.53 14.29 -9.28
N THR A 427 18.86 14.28 -9.37
CA THR A 427 19.77 14.02 -8.25
C THR A 427 20.93 15.02 -8.24
N PRO A 428 21.71 15.13 -7.14
CA PRO A 428 22.92 15.94 -7.10
C PRO A 428 24.00 15.55 -8.14
N GLN A 429 23.91 14.34 -8.71
CA GLN A 429 24.84 13.90 -9.77
C GLN A 429 24.51 14.52 -11.13
N ASP A 430 23.31 15.08 -11.30
CA ASP A 430 22.85 15.69 -12.55
C ASP A 430 23.51 17.04 -12.82
N THR A 431 24.80 16.98 -13.15
CA THR A 431 25.66 18.14 -13.39
C THR A 431 26.14 18.18 -14.82
N TYR A 432 26.43 19.39 -15.33
CA TYR A 432 26.90 19.57 -16.71
C TYR A 432 28.21 18.81 -16.95
N GLU A 433 29.14 18.88 -15.99
CA GLU A 433 30.43 18.19 -16.04
C GLU A 433 30.26 16.68 -16.04
N THR A 434 29.40 16.14 -15.18
CA THR A 434 29.15 14.69 -15.14
C THR A 434 28.48 14.21 -16.42
N LEU A 435 27.44 14.93 -16.88
CA LEU A 435 26.69 14.57 -18.08
C LEU A 435 27.55 14.58 -19.35
N THR A 436 28.45 15.57 -19.49
CA THR A 436 29.27 15.74 -20.70
C THR A 436 30.57 14.92 -20.70
N SER A 437 31.08 14.55 -19.53
CA SER A 437 32.28 13.70 -19.38
C SER A 437 32.00 12.20 -19.48
N ARG A 438 30.72 11.81 -19.55
CA ARG A 438 30.30 10.43 -19.75
C ARG A 438 30.90 9.80 -21.01
N LYS A 439 31.33 8.55 -20.87
CA LYS A 439 31.99 7.78 -21.96
C LYS A 439 30.99 7.03 -22.86
N ASP A 440 29.77 6.81 -22.39
CA ASP A 440 28.78 5.95 -23.02
C ASP A 440 27.89 6.70 -24.01
N LEU A 441 27.24 7.79 -23.60
CA LEU A 441 26.37 8.58 -24.45
C LEU A 441 26.47 10.05 -24.08
N LYS A 442 26.71 10.92 -25.07
CA LYS A 442 26.85 12.36 -24.86
C LYS A 442 25.51 13.06 -25.12
N PRO A 443 25.17 14.11 -24.35
CA PRO A 443 23.93 14.88 -24.56
C PRO A 443 23.84 15.48 -25.96
N GLY A 444 24.98 15.85 -26.55
CA GLY A 444 25.03 16.39 -27.92
C GLY A 444 24.59 15.39 -28.99
N GLU A 445 24.89 14.09 -28.82
CA GLU A 445 24.45 13.04 -29.76
C GLU A 445 22.94 12.83 -29.68
N VAL A 446 22.35 12.88 -28.48
CA VAL A 446 20.90 12.79 -28.27
C VAL A 446 20.20 14.00 -28.90
N ALA A 447 20.72 15.21 -28.66
CA ALA A 447 20.20 16.42 -29.26
C ALA A 447 20.29 16.39 -30.80
N GLU A 448 21.42 15.96 -31.35
CA GLU A 448 21.59 15.83 -32.81
C GLU A 448 20.57 14.88 -33.41
N LYS A 449 20.42 13.66 -32.87
CA LYS A 449 19.55 12.63 -33.46
C LYS A 449 18.06 12.91 -33.20
N LEU A 450 17.71 13.07 -31.93
CA LEU A 450 16.31 13.17 -31.51
C LEU A 450 15.81 14.61 -31.65
N GLY A 451 16.63 15.63 -31.33
CA GLY A 451 16.27 17.03 -31.53
C GLY A 451 16.05 17.37 -33.00
N SER A 452 16.93 16.92 -33.91
CA SER A 452 16.71 17.10 -35.36
C SER A 452 15.47 16.35 -35.84
N THR A 453 15.21 15.14 -35.34
CA THR A 453 13.97 14.41 -35.70
C THR A 453 12.73 15.18 -35.23
N TYR A 454 12.73 15.65 -33.98
CA TYR A 454 11.62 16.44 -33.44
C TYR A 454 11.39 17.72 -34.25
N LEU A 455 12.45 18.45 -34.60
CA LEU A 455 12.37 19.64 -35.47
C LEU A 455 11.63 19.33 -36.77
N ASN A 456 12.03 18.27 -37.48
CA ASN A 456 11.43 17.94 -38.76
C ASN A 456 9.98 17.42 -38.62
N LEU A 457 9.64 16.73 -37.52
CA LEU A 457 8.24 16.36 -37.20
C LEU A 457 7.38 17.57 -36.83
N LEU A 458 7.94 18.55 -36.11
CA LEU A 458 7.27 19.81 -35.79
C LEU A 458 6.99 20.61 -37.05
N LEU A 459 7.96 20.72 -37.97
CA LEU A 459 7.77 21.40 -39.26
C LEU A 459 6.69 20.72 -40.11
N TYR A 460 6.66 19.38 -40.12
CA TYR A 460 5.59 18.62 -40.76
C TYR A 460 4.21 18.97 -40.19
N LEU A 461 4.06 19.04 -38.87
CA LEU A 461 2.81 19.47 -38.22
C LEU A 461 2.44 20.92 -38.56
N LEU A 462 3.43 21.81 -38.64
CA LEU A 462 3.23 23.24 -38.84
C LEU A 462 2.84 23.61 -40.27
N ASP A 463 3.41 22.93 -41.26
CA ASP A 463 3.33 23.36 -42.66
C ASP A 463 2.53 22.39 -43.55
N ASP A 464 2.63 21.08 -43.30
CA ASP A 464 2.24 20.05 -44.28
C ASP A 464 1.12 19.13 -43.80
N TYR A 465 0.79 19.09 -42.51
CA TYR A 465 -0.29 18.24 -41.99
C TYR A 465 -1.69 18.72 -42.48
N PRO A 466 -2.62 17.81 -42.81
CA PRO A 466 -3.96 18.14 -43.27
C PRO A 466 -4.73 19.12 -42.36
N ASP A 467 -5.71 19.84 -42.93
CA ASP A 467 -6.51 20.86 -42.24
C ASP A 467 -7.36 20.33 -41.07
N ASP A 468 -7.60 19.02 -41.01
CA ASP A 468 -8.48 18.37 -40.05
C ASP A 468 -7.76 17.94 -38.75
N ILE A 469 -6.80 18.74 -38.26
CA ILE A 469 -6.24 18.51 -36.91
C ILE A 469 -7.39 18.70 -35.90
N LEU A 470 -7.80 17.59 -35.27
CA LEU A 470 -9.01 17.51 -34.44
C LEU A 470 -9.01 18.57 -33.32
N LYS A 471 -9.95 19.51 -33.39
CA LYS A 471 -10.26 20.45 -32.30
C LYS A 471 -11.23 19.77 -31.31
N LEU A 472 -10.75 19.46 -30.10
CA LEU A 472 -11.59 18.83 -29.07
C LEU A 472 -11.66 19.60 -27.75
N TYR A 473 -11.18 20.85 -27.68
CA TYR A 473 -11.15 21.64 -26.44
C TYR A 473 -12.50 21.72 -25.71
N ALA A 474 -12.49 21.37 -24.42
CA ALA A 474 -13.66 21.32 -23.56
C ALA A 474 -13.46 22.19 -22.29
N PRO A 475 -13.77 23.51 -22.35
CA PRO A 475 -13.53 24.44 -21.22
C PRO A 475 -14.24 24.03 -19.93
N GLY A 476 -15.41 23.37 -20.04
CA GLY A 476 -16.16 22.84 -18.90
C GLY A 476 -15.45 21.75 -18.09
N ARG A 477 -14.30 21.24 -18.56
CA ARG A 477 -13.45 20.28 -17.82
C ARG A 477 -12.37 20.94 -16.97
N VAL A 478 -12.12 22.24 -17.12
CA VAL A 478 -11.24 22.98 -16.22
C VAL A 478 -11.93 23.08 -14.86
N ARG A 479 -11.43 22.33 -13.87
CA ARG A 479 -11.95 22.32 -12.49
C ARG A 479 -10.95 22.97 -11.54
N THR A 480 -11.45 23.63 -10.51
CA THR A 480 -10.67 24.20 -9.41
C THR A 480 -11.16 23.63 -8.08
N LEU A 481 -10.22 23.33 -7.19
CA LEU A 481 -10.48 23.02 -5.79
C LEU A 481 -10.13 24.25 -4.95
N GLU A 482 -11.13 24.82 -4.28
CA GLU A 482 -10.96 25.86 -3.28
C GLU A 482 -11.17 25.24 -1.90
N GLY A 483 -10.13 25.20 -1.09
CA GLY A 483 -10.21 24.61 0.23
C GLY A 483 -10.01 25.63 1.34
N LYS A 484 -10.53 25.32 2.53
CA LYS A 484 -10.31 26.11 3.74
C LYS A 484 -9.93 25.20 4.91
N VAL A 485 -8.83 25.51 5.57
CA VAL A 485 -8.37 24.82 6.78
C VAL A 485 -8.92 25.54 7.99
N VAL A 486 -9.59 24.79 8.86
CA VAL A 486 -10.26 25.32 10.05
C VAL A 486 -9.95 24.49 11.28
N PHE A 487 -10.10 25.04 12.48
CA PHE A 487 -10.14 24.27 13.73
C PHE A 487 -11.45 24.56 14.46
N PHE A 488 -11.93 23.59 15.24
CA PHE A 488 -13.13 23.77 16.05
C PHE A 488 -12.77 24.45 17.38
N ASN A 489 -13.36 25.61 17.65
CA ASN A 489 -13.24 26.29 18.94
C ASN A 489 -14.40 25.84 19.85
N GLU A 490 -14.11 25.03 20.86
CA GLU A 490 -15.13 24.48 21.77
C GLU A 490 -15.85 25.55 22.61
N SER A 491 -15.14 26.59 23.03
CA SER A 491 -15.71 27.65 23.89
C SER A 491 -16.77 28.46 23.17
N GLU A 492 -16.60 28.66 21.87
CA GLU A 492 -17.54 29.41 21.03
C GLU A 492 -18.48 28.52 20.20
N GLY A 493 -18.18 27.22 20.07
CA GLY A 493 -18.94 26.27 19.28
C GLY A 493 -18.85 26.50 17.76
N VAL A 494 -17.80 27.17 17.28
CA VAL A 494 -17.63 27.56 15.86
C VAL A 494 -16.28 27.15 15.30
N TYR A 495 -16.22 26.99 13.98
CA TYR A 495 -14.98 26.73 13.25
C TYR A 495 -14.26 28.04 12.92
N LYS A 496 -12.96 28.12 13.24
CA LYS A 496 -12.11 29.27 12.95
C LYS A 496 -11.03 28.90 11.94
N PRO A 497 -10.64 29.80 11.02
CA PRO A 497 -9.60 29.52 10.04
C PRO A 497 -8.23 29.31 10.70
N VAL A 498 -7.41 28.45 10.10
CA VAL A 498 -6.00 28.26 10.47
C VAL A 498 -5.10 28.75 9.32
N PRO A 499 -4.46 29.92 9.46
CA PRO A 499 -3.61 30.48 8.41
C PRO A 499 -2.35 29.65 8.21
N ASN A 500 -1.68 29.86 7.08
CA ASN A 500 -0.37 29.29 6.76
C ASN A 500 -0.21 27.77 6.94
N SER A 501 -1.32 27.02 6.85
CA SER A 501 -1.31 25.57 6.88
C SER A 501 -0.76 25.00 5.57
N ILE A 502 -0.07 23.87 5.63
CA ILE A 502 0.36 23.10 4.46
C ILE A 502 -0.64 21.99 4.21
N VAL A 503 -1.21 21.95 3.01
CA VAL A 503 -2.21 20.97 2.61
C VAL A 503 -1.65 20.08 1.53
N ILE A 504 -1.66 18.78 1.80
CA ILE A 504 -1.33 17.76 0.81
C ILE A 504 -2.63 17.22 0.23
N VAL A 505 -2.72 17.21 -1.10
CA VAL A 505 -3.85 16.64 -1.82
C VAL A 505 -3.32 15.59 -2.77
N PHE A 506 -3.85 14.36 -2.75
CA PHE A 506 -3.42 13.32 -3.69
C PHE A 506 -4.62 12.56 -4.26
N GLY A 507 -4.57 12.30 -5.57
CA GLY A 507 -5.70 11.80 -6.35
C GLY A 507 -5.81 10.27 -6.37
N MET A 508 -6.81 9.71 -5.67
CA MET A 508 -7.22 8.31 -5.76
C MET A 508 -8.06 8.03 -7.01
N SER A 509 -7.74 6.97 -7.77
CA SER A 509 -8.55 6.53 -8.91
C SER A 509 -9.95 6.06 -8.46
N THR A 510 -10.99 6.44 -9.22
CA THR A 510 -12.38 5.99 -9.01
C THR A 510 -12.66 4.63 -9.65
N ALA A 511 -11.76 4.15 -10.52
CA ALA A 511 -11.86 2.83 -11.13
C ALA A 511 -11.70 1.78 -10.04
N ARG A 512 -12.82 1.16 -9.63
CA ARG A 512 -12.96 0.24 -8.48
C ARG A 512 -12.08 -1.03 -8.52
N GLN A 513 -11.13 -1.15 -9.46
CA GLN A 513 -10.52 -2.42 -9.86
C GLN A 513 -9.00 -2.40 -10.08
N LEU A 514 -8.32 -1.26 -9.98
CA LEU A 514 -6.85 -1.22 -9.98
C LEU A 514 -6.34 -0.74 -8.61
N PRO A 515 -5.25 -1.32 -8.07
CA PRO A 515 -4.70 -0.87 -6.80
C PRO A 515 -4.44 0.64 -6.84
N PHE A 516 -4.62 1.30 -5.71
CA PHE A 516 -4.62 2.76 -5.54
C PHE A 516 -3.27 3.40 -5.88
N PHE A 517 -2.90 3.50 -7.16
CA PHE A 517 -1.62 4.07 -7.56
C PHE A 517 -1.76 5.56 -7.84
N VAL A 518 -1.93 6.34 -6.77
CA VAL A 518 -1.74 7.78 -6.84
C VAL A 518 -0.25 8.02 -6.95
N ARG A 519 0.23 8.54 -8.07
CA ARG A 519 1.67 8.79 -8.21
C ARG A 519 2.03 10.28 -8.28
N HIS A 520 1.04 11.18 -8.34
CA HIS A 520 1.24 12.61 -8.14
C HIS A 520 0.45 13.15 -6.93
N TYR A 521 1.07 14.01 -6.13
CA TYR A 521 0.46 14.77 -5.03
C TYR A 521 0.66 16.28 -5.23
N PHE A 522 -0.25 17.07 -4.70
CA PHE A 522 -0.19 18.52 -4.63
C PHE A 522 0.25 18.91 -3.22
N VAL A 523 1.07 19.95 -3.11
CA VAL A 523 1.40 20.62 -1.85
C VAL A 523 1.05 22.08 -2.02
N VAL A 524 0.18 22.61 -1.15
CA VAL A 524 -0.23 24.00 -1.19
C VAL A 524 -0.23 24.61 0.21
N LYS A 525 0.28 25.83 0.35
CA LYS A 525 0.22 26.60 1.59
C LYS A 525 -1.01 27.50 1.57
N THR A 526 -1.73 27.60 2.68
CA THR A 526 -2.91 28.47 2.81
C THR A 526 -2.51 29.93 3.03
N ASP A 527 -3.41 30.84 2.67
CA ASP A 527 -3.30 32.27 2.97
C ASP A 527 -3.60 32.59 4.46
N SER A 528 -3.68 33.89 4.79
CA SER A 528 -4.01 34.41 6.12
C SER A 528 -5.43 34.08 6.60
N ASN A 529 -6.33 33.67 5.70
CA ASN A 529 -7.69 33.23 6.01
C ASN A 529 -7.82 31.70 6.06
N GLY A 530 -6.70 30.97 5.96
CA GLY A 530 -6.67 29.51 5.92
C GLY A 530 -7.19 28.95 4.60
N THR A 531 -7.28 29.74 3.55
CA THR A 531 -7.80 29.33 2.24
C THR A 531 -6.65 28.93 1.29
N TYR A 532 -6.89 27.92 0.46
CA TYR A 532 -5.98 27.48 -0.60
C TYR A 532 -6.73 27.16 -1.88
N VAL A 533 -6.02 27.18 -3.02
CA VAL A 533 -6.60 26.94 -4.33
C VAL A 533 -5.71 26.00 -5.14
N ILE A 534 -6.32 25.04 -5.83
CA ILE A 534 -5.65 24.15 -6.80
C ILE A 534 -6.39 24.24 -8.12
N HIS A 535 -5.73 24.80 -9.12
CA HIS A 535 -6.26 24.93 -10.48
C HIS A 535 -6.02 23.67 -11.33
N THR A 536 -6.89 23.49 -12.33
CA THR A 536 -6.82 22.42 -13.34
C THR A 536 -6.66 21.03 -12.71
N ILE A 537 -7.60 20.68 -11.83
CA ILE A 537 -7.65 19.38 -11.14
C ILE A 537 -8.54 18.40 -11.91
N ALA A 538 -8.23 17.09 -11.87
CA ALA A 538 -9.01 16.10 -12.62
C ALA A 538 -10.47 16.00 -12.12
N PRO A 539 -11.46 15.91 -13.03
CA PRO A 539 -12.88 15.87 -12.68
C PRO A 539 -13.30 14.51 -12.07
N SER A 540 -14.50 14.45 -11.45
CA SER A 540 -14.95 13.28 -10.65
C SER A 540 -15.16 11.97 -11.42
N ASP A 541 -15.46 12.07 -12.71
CA ASP A 541 -15.51 10.94 -13.65
C ASP A 541 -14.15 10.24 -13.76
N ILE A 542 -13.09 10.99 -13.47
CA ILE A 542 -11.70 10.60 -13.61
C ILE A 542 -11.09 10.27 -12.23
N ALA A 543 -11.25 11.14 -11.22
CA ALA A 543 -10.52 11.02 -9.94
C ALA A 543 -11.34 11.37 -8.68
N THR A 544 -10.88 10.85 -7.55
CA THR A 544 -11.23 11.29 -6.18
C THR A 544 -9.97 11.80 -5.48
N TYR A 545 -10.06 12.69 -4.51
CA TYR A 545 -8.89 13.25 -3.82
C TYR A 545 -8.97 13.06 -2.32
N ALA A 546 -7.85 12.66 -1.71
CA ALA A 546 -7.68 12.70 -0.26
C ALA A 546 -6.92 13.97 0.10
N ILE A 547 -7.34 14.64 1.18
CA ILE A 547 -6.86 15.97 1.59
C ILE A 547 -6.35 15.88 3.01
N PHE A 548 -5.08 16.20 3.22
CA PHE A 548 -4.38 16.14 4.50
C PHE A 548 -3.79 17.51 4.85
N PRO A 549 -4.48 18.31 5.68
CA PRO A 549 -3.96 19.57 6.18
C PRO A 549 -3.10 19.39 7.44
N PHE A 550 -2.02 20.17 7.53
CA PHE A 550 -1.17 20.31 8.71
C PHE A 550 -0.79 21.78 8.89
N ASN A 551 -0.47 22.19 10.12
CA ASN A 551 0.09 23.52 10.39
C ASN A 551 1.40 23.37 11.16
N ASP A 552 2.46 23.89 10.58
CA ASP A 552 3.84 23.84 11.07
C ASP A 552 4.37 25.28 11.29
N GLU A 553 3.62 26.08 12.05
CA GLU A 553 4.01 27.47 12.38
C GLU A 553 4.00 27.77 13.90
N PRO A 554 5.15 28.10 14.51
CA PRO A 554 6.48 28.25 13.88
C PRO A 554 7.02 26.90 13.35
N PRO A 555 7.93 26.91 12.35
CA PRO A 555 8.45 25.70 11.71
C PRO A 555 9.45 24.91 12.57
N GLU A 556 9.94 25.49 13.67
CA GLU A 556 10.81 24.79 14.60
C GLU A 556 10.00 23.91 15.56
N GLY A 557 10.32 22.62 15.57
CA GLY A 557 9.61 21.60 16.34
C GLY A 557 8.61 20.84 15.47
N PRO A 558 7.75 20.01 16.09
CA PRO A 558 6.74 19.23 15.36
C PRO A 558 5.48 20.03 15.05
N VAL A 559 4.68 19.50 14.12
CA VAL A 559 3.40 20.06 13.71
C VAL A 559 2.55 20.53 14.89
N LYS A 560 2.13 21.78 14.81
CA LYS A 560 1.28 22.42 15.81
C LYS A 560 -0.17 22.00 15.68
N TYR A 561 -0.67 21.91 14.45
CA TYR A 561 -1.99 21.37 14.15
C TYR A 561 -1.91 20.21 13.16
N ALA A 562 -2.67 19.16 13.45
CA ALA A 562 -2.78 17.96 12.63
C ALA A 562 -4.23 17.70 12.22
N ILE A 563 -4.40 16.85 11.22
CA ILE A 563 -5.70 16.40 10.72
C ILE A 563 -6.57 15.82 11.84
N ASP A 564 -7.85 16.22 11.88
CA ASP A 564 -8.82 15.74 12.87
C ASP A 564 -9.73 14.63 12.30
N PHE A 565 -9.73 13.47 12.95
CA PHE A 565 -10.65 12.35 12.74
C PHE A 565 -11.64 12.17 13.90
N GLY A 566 -11.64 13.11 14.84
CA GLY A 566 -12.48 13.13 16.02
C GLY A 566 -13.93 13.53 15.74
N THR A 567 -14.63 13.91 16.82
CA THR A 567 -16.06 14.21 16.81
C THR A 567 -16.40 15.43 15.94
N TYR A 568 -15.47 16.38 15.81
CA TYR A 568 -15.66 17.65 15.10
C TYR A 568 -14.98 17.67 13.73
N MET A 569 -14.76 16.49 13.14
CA MET A 569 -14.19 16.38 11.81
C MET A 569 -15.03 17.12 10.77
N ARG A 570 -14.38 18.00 9.99
CA ARG A 570 -14.85 18.50 8.69
C ARG A 570 -13.90 18.02 7.60
N GLY A 571 -14.48 17.66 6.46
CA GLY A 571 -13.74 17.28 5.26
C GLY A 571 -14.03 15.86 4.80
N ALA A 572 -13.88 15.63 3.51
CA ALA A 572 -14.06 14.32 2.92
C ALA A 572 -12.68 13.67 2.71
N PHE A 573 -12.46 12.48 3.29
CA PHE A 573 -11.31 11.62 2.97
C PHE A 573 -11.29 11.24 1.47
N ARG A 574 -12.42 11.39 0.77
CA ARG A 574 -12.57 11.20 -0.69
C ARG A 574 -13.41 12.32 -1.30
N ALA A 575 -12.78 13.46 -1.58
CA ALA A 575 -13.37 14.57 -2.30
C ALA A 575 -13.57 14.24 -3.78
N ARG A 576 -14.69 14.70 -4.35
CA ARG A 576 -15.02 14.56 -5.79
C ARG A 576 -15.21 15.95 -6.41
N MET A 577 -14.60 16.16 -7.58
CA MET A 577 -14.64 17.42 -8.33
C MET A 577 -15.79 17.44 -9.35
N HIS A 578 -16.99 17.83 -8.94
CA HIS A 578 -18.20 17.82 -9.79
C HIS A 578 -18.49 19.19 -10.42
N GLN A 579 -18.16 20.26 -9.71
CA GLN A 579 -18.43 21.65 -10.11
C GLN A 579 -17.18 22.30 -10.71
N ALA A 580 -17.34 23.40 -11.44
CA ALA A 580 -16.20 24.17 -11.97
C ALA A 580 -15.27 24.65 -10.85
N VAL A 581 -15.86 25.05 -9.72
CA VAL A 581 -15.16 25.36 -8.46
C VAL A 581 -15.76 24.49 -7.37
N ASN A 582 -14.95 23.66 -6.71
CA ASN A 582 -15.39 22.78 -5.63
C ASN A 582 -14.86 23.35 -4.32
N LYS A 583 -15.78 23.71 -3.41
CA LYS A 583 -15.44 24.27 -2.10
C LYS A 583 -15.42 23.19 -1.03
N ILE A 584 -14.32 23.07 -0.30
CA ILE A 584 -14.14 22.06 0.75
C ILE A 584 -13.58 22.71 2.02
N GLU A 585 -14.06 22.26 3.17
CA GLU A 585 -13.44 22.61 4.45
C GLU A 585 -12.83 21.36 5.08
N SER A 586 -11.61 21.49 5.60
CA SER A 586 -10.91 20.42 6.30
C SER A 586 -10.54 20.89 7.70
N SER A 587 -10.87 20.10 8.72
CA SER A 587 -10.57 20.45 10.11
C SER A 587 -9.21 19.92 10.56
N VAL A 588 -8.53 20.75 11.34
CA VAL A 588 -7.34 20.40 12.11
C VAL A 588 -7.56 20.72 13.58
N PHE A 589 -6.76 20.12 14.45
CA PHE A 589 -6.75 20.43 15.87
C PHE A 589 -5.31 20.56 16.35
N ARG A 590 -5.11 21.32 17.43
CA ARG A 590 -3.78 21.49 18.00
C ARG A 590 -3.35 20.17 18.61
N ALA A 591 -2.21 19.60 18.24
CA ALA A 591 -1.86 18.22 18.59
C ALA A 591 -0.44 18.08 19.17
N GLY A 592 -0.22 17.04 19.96
CA GLY A 592 1.08 16.45 20.21
C GLY A 592 1.25 15.18 19.37
N THR A 593 2.50 14.81 19.05
CA THR A 593 2.83 13.81 18.03
C THR A 593 3.52 12.59 18.64
N LEU A 594 2.92 11.41 18.49
CA LEU A 594 3.54 10.13 18.83
C LEU A 594 3.94 9.39 17.56
N VAL A 595 5.18 8.95 17.47
CA VAL A 595 5.69 8.16 16.33
C VAL A 595 6.00 6.75 16.80
N PHE A 596 5.34 5.78 16.16
CA PHE A 596 5.53 4.36 16.35
C PHE A 596 6.15 3.79 15.08
N PHE A 597 7.20 3.00 15.24
CA PHE A 597 7.81 2.24 14.14
C PHE A 597 7.41 0.76 14.23
N ASP A 598 7.70 0.01 13.17
CA ASP A 598 7.66 -1.45 13.22
C ASP A 598 6.29 -1.99 13.67
N VAL A 599 5.21 -1.31 13.24
CA VAL A 599 3.84 -1.78 13.48
C VAL A 599 3.53 -2.86 12.44
N LEU A 600 3.56 -4.11 12.90
CA LEU A 600 3.45 -5.30 12.06
C LEU A 600 2.06 -5.92 12.13
N ASP A 601 1.63 -6.54 11.04
CA ASP A 601 0.56 -7.54 11.05
C ASP A 601 1.10 -8.82 11.72
N PRO A 602 0.58 -9.22 12.88
CA PRO A 602 1.07 -10.36 13.63
C PRO A 602 0.73 -11.73 13.02
N ASP A 603 -0.06 -11.84 11.95
CA ASP A 603 -0.23 -13.12 11.24
C ASP A 603 0.92 -13.41 10.26
N THR A 604 1.55 -12.34 9.76
CA THR A 604 2.56 -12.39 8.69
C THR A 604 3.91 -11.79 9.11
N ALA A 605 3.98 -11.03 10.21
CA ALA A 605 5.11 -10.16 10.55
C ALA A 605 5.51 -9.16 9.46
N SER A 606 4.59 -8.85 8.52
CA SER A 606 4.76 -7.76 7.56
C SER A 606 4.40 -6.42 8.18
N PRO A 607 5.02 -5.30 7.76
CA PRO A 607 4.50 -3.98 8.05
C PRO A 607 3.02 -3.86 7.67
N VAL A 608 2.22 -3.24 8.53
CA VAL A 608 0.83 -2.93 8.21
C VAL A 608 0.79 -1.98 7.02
N SER A 609 0.18 -2.41 5.91
CA SER A 609 0.23 -1.69 4.63
C SER A 609 -1.09 -1.09 4.16
N GLU A 610 -2.18 -1.35 4.89
CA GLU A 610 -3.50 -0.78 4.59
C GLU A 610 -3.76 0.43 5.49
N PHE A 611 -4.64 1.34 5.05
CA PHE A 611 -5.21 2.38 5.92
C PHE A 611 -6.10 1.73 6.98
N LEU A 612 -5.48 1.00 7.90
CA LEU A 612 -6.16 0.35 9.01
C LEU A 612 -6.63 1.42 9.99
N PRO A 613 -7.86 1.29 10.51
CA PRO A 613 -8.33 2.17 11.56
C PRO A 613 -7.41 2.11 12.78
N VAL A 614 -7.02 3.27 13.27
CA VAL A 614 -6.37 3.41 14.58
C VAL A 614 -7.40 3.96 15.54
N LEU A 615 -7.73 3.16 16.55
CA LEU A 615 -8.63 3.54 17.64
C LEU A 615 -7.79 4.32 18.65
N VAL A 616 -8.00 5.63 18.71
CA VAL A 616 -7.45 6.48 19.77
C VAL A 616 -8.52 6.65 20.82
N ILE A 617 -8.29 6.09 22.01
CA ILE A 617 -9.29 6.00 23.08
C ILE A 617 -8.76 6.64 24.36
N ASP A 618 -9.65 7.29 25.08
CA ASP A 618 -9.38 7.81 26.43
C ASP A 618 -9.08 6.63 27.37
N HIS A 619 -7.96 6.70 28.09
CA HIS A 619 -7.41 5.58 28.84
C HIS A 619 -8.33 5.14 29.99
N TYR A 620 -9.05 6.05 30.62
CA TYR A 620 -9.87 5.72 31.79
C TYR A 620 -11.33 5.43 31.41
N THR A 621 -11.91 6.23 30.53
CA THR A 621 -13.31 6.09 30.12
C THR A 621 -13.50 5.07 29.00
N GLN A 622 -12.44 4.75 28.25
CA GLN A 622 -12.44 3.84 27.10
C GLN A 622 -13.36 4.33 25.95
N ASN A 623 -13.75 5.59 25.97
CA ASN A 623 -14.46 6.25 24.87
C ASN A 623 -13.46 6.73 23.81
N TYR A 624 -13.94 6.93 22.58
CA TYR A 624 -13.13 7.56 21.54
C TYR A 624 -12.65 8.95 21.98
N ALA A 625 -11.39 9.25 21.66
CA ALA A 625 -10.85 10.58 21.85
C ALA A 625 -11.68 11.61 21.06
N ARG A 626 -11.95 12.77 21.68
CA ARG A 626 -12.78 13.81 21.07
C ARG A 626 -12.09 14.45 19.86
N PHE A 627 -10.77 14.58 19.94
CA PHE A 627 -9.88 15.04 18.88
C PHE A 627 -8.72 14.06 18.77
N PHE A 628 -8.51 13.51 17.59
CA PHE A 628 -7.38 12.64 17.30
C PHE A 628 -7.11 12.62 15.81
N GLY A 629 -5.89 12.27 15.43
CA GLY A 629 -5.52 12.04 14.04
C GLY A 629 -4.51 10.92 13.95
N PHE A 630 -4.33 10.36 12.76
CA PHE A 630 -3.24 9.43 12.51
C PHE A 630 -2.84 9.42 11.03
N VAL A 631 -1.60 9.05 10.74
CA VAL A 631 -1.12 8.85 9.38
C VAL A 631 -0.21 7.62 9.33
N TRP A 632 -0.44 6.78 8.33
CA TRP A 632 0.41 5.64 8.00
C TRP A 632 1.43 6.04 6.93
N GLU A 633 2.69 5.67 7.13
CA GLU A 633 3.72 5.90 6.12
C GLU A 633 3.60 4.89 4.97
N ASN A 634 3.18 5.42 3.82
CA ASN A 634 3.33 4.77 2.53
C ASN A 634 4.32 5.60 1.69
N VAL A 635 5.46 5.02 1.34
CA VAL A 635 6.51 5.71 0.59
C VAL A 635 5.94 6.15 -0.76
N GLY A 636 6.11 7.43 -1.11
CA GLY A 636 5.54 8.00 -2.33
C GLY A 636 4.01 8.09 -2.36
N PHE A 637 3.32 7.93 -1.22
CA PHE A 637 1.87 7.70 -1.15
C PHE A 637 1.41 6.47 -1.96
N VAL A 638 2.27 5.46 -2.10
CA VAL A 638 1.97 4.20 -2.78
C VAL A 638 1.49 3.16 -1.76
N PRO A 639 0.19 2.85 -1.70
CA PRO A 639 -0.39 1.99 -0.66
C PRO A 639 -0.28 0.52 -1.07
N THR A 640 0.95 0.04 -1.19
CA THR A 640 1.26 -1.37 -1.40
C THR A 640 2.11 -1.92 -0.27
N PRO A 641 2.04 -3.23 0.02
CA PRO A 641 2.86 -3.85 1.07
C PRO A 641 4.36 -3.57 0.96
N GLU A 642 4.87 -3.35 -0.25
CA GLU A 642 6.29 -3.10 -0.52
C GLU A 642 6.73 -1.68 -0.15
N MET A 643 5.78 -0.74 -0.21
CA MET A 643 6.01 0.67 0.03
C MET A 643 5.54 1.11 1.42
N SER A 644 4.97 0.19 2.22
CA SER A 644 4.70 0.42 3.64
C SER A 644 5.91 0.11 4.51
N THR A 645 6.19 1.00 5.45
CA THR A 645 7.29 0.84 6.42
C THR A 645 6.81 0.39 7.79
N GLY A 646 5.49 0.40 8.04
CA GLY A 646 4.92 0.17 9.36
C GLY A 646 5.15 1.32 10.33
N THR A 647 5.51 2.51 9.83
CA THR A 647 5.59 3.74 10.61
C THR A 647 4.19 4.34 10.74
N LEU A 648 3.75 4.55 11.98
CA LEU A 648 2.47 5.13 12.36
C LEU A 648 2.72 6.40 13.16
N VAL A 649 2.12 7.51 12.74
CA VAL A 649 2.08 8.74 13.52
C VAL A 649 0.68 8.93 14.08
N VAL A 650 0.56 9.14 15.40
CA VAL A 650 -0.70 9.42 16.10
C VAL A 650 -0.65 10.84 16.66
N PHE A 651 -1.71 11.59 16.43
CA PHE A 651 -1.91 12.95 16.90
C PHE A 651 -3.01 12.99 17.95
N GLU A 652 -2.78 13.66 19.07
CA GLU A 652 -3.75 13.79 20.16
C GLU A 652 -3.56 15.09 20.95
N ASN A 653 -4.61 15.53 21.66
CA ASN A 653 -4.55 16.69 22.55
C ASN A 653 -5.22 16.40 23.91
N PRO A 654 -4.42 16.24 24.98
CA PRO A 654 -4.94 15.91 26.31
C PRO A 654 -5.82 16.99 26.91
N ALA A 655 -5.68 18.25 26.48
CA ALA A 655 -6.41 19.38 27.04
C ALA A 655 -7.90 19.40 26.63
N LEU A 656 -8.27 18.67 25.59
CA LEU A 656 -9.63 18.60 25.06
C LEU A 656 -10.35 17.29 25.42
N ALA A 657 -9.66 16.40 26.13
CA ALA A 657 -10.15 15.11 26.58
C ALA A 657 -10.75 15.19 27.99
N GLN A 658 -11.67 14.28 28.32
CA GLN A 658 -12.22 14.17 29.68
C GLN A 658 -11.13 13.76 30.68
N THR A 659 -10.23 12.89 30.24
CA THR A 659 -9.00 12.59 30.96
C THR A 659 -7.79 12.84 30.05
N PRO A 660 -6.66 13.33 30.59
CA PRO A 660 -5.53 13.75 29.77
C PRO A 660 -4.66 12.58 29.29
N ARG A 661 -5.23 11.37 29.22
CA ARG A 661 -4.47 10.16 28.89
C ARG A 661 -5.20 9.29 27.89
N PHE A 662 -4.46 8.74 26.94
CA PHE A 662 -5.04 7.94 25.87
C PHE A 662 -4.20 6.70 25.53
N ASP A 663 -4.87 5.73 24.91
CA ASP A 663 -4.28 4.55 24.31
C ASP A 663 -4.50 4.60 22.79
N ALA A 664 -3.56 4.04 22.02
CA ALA A 664 -3.69 3.86 20.58
C ALA A 664 -3.71 2.37 20.25
N VAL A 665 -4.76 1.92 19.57
CA VAL A 665 -4.98 0.50 19.22
C VAL A 665 -5.17 0.37 17.72
N VAL A 666 -4.42 -0.51 17.08
CA VAL A 666 -4.49 -0.72 15.62
C VAL A 666 -5.40 -1.90 15.32
N ASP A 667 -6.49 -1.66 14.59
CA ASP A 667 -7.51 -2.67 14.29
C ASP A 667 -7.31 -3.31 12.90
N LEU A 668 -7.25 -4.65 12.83
CA LEU A 668 -7.19 -5.41 11.57
C LEU A 668 -8.58 -5.70 10.99
N GLY A 669 -9.65 -5.40 11.73
CA GLY A 669 -11.03 -5.65 11.33
C GLY A 669 -11.42 -7.13 11.30
N GLY A 670 -12.73 -7.38 11.22
CA GLY A 670 -13.29 -8.73 11.13
C GLY A 670 -12.90 -9.61 12.32
N THR A 671 -12.45 -10.84 12.04
CA THR A 671 -12.03 -11.83 13.06
C THR A 671 -10.54 -11.78 13.40
N ARG A 672 -9.78 -10.84 12.82
CA ARG A 672 -8.31 -10.76 12.96
C ARG A 672 -7.85 -9.96 14.20
N TRP A 673 -8.77 -9.28 14.89
CA TRP A 673 -8.54 -8.48 16.10
C TRP A 673 -7.37 -7.47 15.97
N TYR A 674 -6.85 -6.95 17.08
CA TYR A 674 -5.86 -5.87 17.04
C TYR A 674 -4.47 -6.34 16.60
N ALA A 675 -3.77 -5.53 15.81
CA ALA A 675 -2.37 -5.70 15.44
C ALA A 675 -1.41 -5.15 16.50
N ALA A 676 -1.78 -4.02 17.12
CA ALA A 676 -0.96 -3.35 18.11
C ALA A 676 -1.79 -2.69 19.21
N ILE A 677 -1.25 -2.66 20.43
CA ILE A 677 -1.81 -1.95 21.59
C ILE A 677 -0.71 -1.09 22.19
N PHE A 678 -0.86 0.23 22.09
CA PHE A 678 0.04 1.20 22.71
C PHE A 678 -0.67 1.91 23.86
N ASN A 679 -0.29 1.58 25.10
CA ASN A 679 -0.94 2.10 26.31
C ASN A 679 0.03 2.62 27.40
N ASN A 680 1.28 2.89 27.02
CA ASN A 680 2.33 3.40 27.90
C ASN A 680 2.45 2.59 29.21
N LYS A 681 2.59 1.26 29.10
CA LYS A 681 2.66 0.36 30.28
C LYS A 681 1.45 0.53 31.21
N THR A 682 0.23 0.58 30.64
CA THR A 682 -1.06 0.81 31.33
C THR A 682 -1.21 2.16 32.01
N ARG A 683 -0.38 3.14 31.66
CA ARG A 683 -0.50 4.50 32.19
C ARG A 683 -1.29 5.42 31.27
N GLY A 684 -1.45 5.06 30.00
CA GLY A 684 -1.88 5.95 28.93
C GLY A 684 -0.80 6.99 28.58
N TYR A 685 -0.79 7.45 27.33
CA TYR A 685 0.06 8.53 26.88
C TYR A 685 -0.55 9.88 27.26
N ASN A 686 0.30 10.83 27.65
CA ASN A 686 -0.08 12.23 27.85
C ASN A 686 0.99 13.07 27.13
N ILE A 687 0.64 13.59 25.96
CA ILE A 687 1.56 14.35 25.12
C ILE A 687 1.08 15.79 24.99
N LYS A 688 1.94 16.75 25.30
CA LYS A 688 1.56 18.16 25.23
C LYS A 688 1.48 18.60 23.77
N PRO A 689 0.52 19.45 23.38
CA PRO A 689 0.48 19.97 22.02
C PRO A 689 1.74 20.76 21.65
N GLY A 690 2.26 20.55 20.43
CA GLY A 690 3.55 21.07 19.98
C GLY A 690 4.77 20.33 20.53
N THR A 691 4.60 19.10 21.02
CA THR A 691 5.71 18.21 21.40
C THR A 691 5.63 16.90 20.64
N GLN A 692 6.77 16.25 20.42
CA GLN A 692 6.88 14.98 19.72
C GLN A 692 7.61 13.96 20.58
N VAL A 693 7.14 12.72 20.55
CA VAL A 693 7.83 11.57 21.12
C VAL A 693 7.96 10.51 20.03
N ILE A 694 9.19 10.29 19.59
CA ILE A 694 9.54 9.16 18.75
C ILE A 694 9.82 7.97 19.66
N MET A 695 9.08 6.87 19.51
CA MET A 695 9.21 5.69 20.37
C MET A 695 10.37 4.81 19.91
N PRO A 696 11.54 4.84 20.56
CA PRO A 696 12.64 3.98 20.16
C PRO A 696 12.27 2.53 20.42
N PHE A 697 12.68 1.65 19.52
CA PHE A 697 12.47 0.21 19.66
C PHE A 697 10.99 -0.14 19.93
N THR A 698 10.08 0.50 19.20
CA THR A 698 8.61 0.51 19.44
C THR A 698 8.00 -0.87 19.71
N ILE A 699 8.56 -1.94 19.15
CA ILE A 699 8.06 -3.30 19.33
C ILE A 699 8.00 -3.74 20.80
N PHE A 700 8.87 -3.19 21.66
CA PHE A 700 8.82 -3.41 23.11
C PHE A 700 7.55 -2.85 23.74
N GLU A 701 7.14 -1.64 23.34
CA GLU A 701 5.92 -1.02 23.86
C GLU A 701 4.67 -1.77 23.40
N ASN A 702 4.66 -2.27 22.16
CA ASN A 702 3.56 -3.10 21.67
C ASN A 702 3.44 -4.43 22.44
N TYR A 703 4.57 -5.12 22.65
CA TYR A 703 4.62 -6.34 23.46
C TYR A 703 4.06 -6.11 24.86
N ILE A 704 4.52 -5.05 25.55
CA ILE A 704 4.08 -4.73 26.90
C ILE A 704 2.58 -4.38 26.91
N GLY A 705 2.08 -3.70 25.89
CA GLY A 705 0.67 -3.39 25.72
C GLY A 705 -0.21 -4.65 25.75
N PHE A 706 0.08 -5.64 24.91
CA PHE A 706 -0.62 -6.93 24.93
C PHE A 706 -0.43 -7.67 26.25
N ARG A 707 0.81 -7.80 26.70
CA ARG A 707 1.17 -8.55 27.91
C ARG A 707 0.38 -8.10 29.13
N LYS A 708 0.22 -6.79 29.31
CA LYS A 708 -0.54 -6.23 30.44
C LYS A 708 -2.03 -6.49 30.34
N VAL A 709 -2.60 -6.40 29.14
CA VAL A 709 -4.01 -6.70 28.90
C VAL A 709 -4.29 -8.18 29.17
N ASP A 710 -3.40 -9.06 28.71
CA ASP A 710 -3.55 -10.50 28.86
C ASP A 710 -3.32 -10.96 30.30
N GLU A 711 -2.32 -10.42 31.01
CA GLU A 711 -2.11 -10.69 32.45
C GLU A 711 -3.37 -10.42 33.27
N LYS A 712 -4.00 -9.26 33.05
CA LYS A 712 -5.22 -8.87 33.78
C LYS A 712 -6.38 -9.82 33.46
N ARG A 713 -6.62 -10.09 32.17
CA ARG A 713 -7.70 -10.97 31.73
C ARG A 713 -7.47 -12.42 32.17
N LEU A 714 -6.23 -12.89 32.17
CA LEU A 714 -5.88 -14.24 32.63
C LEU A 714 -6.20 -14.40 34.12
N GLN A 715 -5.89 -13.40 34.94
CA GLN A 715 -6.25 -13.42 36.36
C GLN A 715 -7.77 -13.47 36.55
N GLU A 716 -8.53 -12.69 35.78
CA GLU A 716 -9.99 -12.73 35.78
C GLU A 716 -10.53 -14.10 35.34
N ALA A 717 -9.96 -14.70 34.30
CA ALA A 717 -10.32 -16.03 33.81
C ALA A 717 -10.06 -17.13 34.85
N LYS A 718 -8.91 -17.09 35.53
CA LYS A 718 -8.55 -18.02 36.61
C LYS A 718 -9.53 -17.93 37.76
N ARG A 719 -9.88 -16.70 38.17
CA ARG A 719 -10.84 -16.45 39.26
C ARG A 719 -12.22 -17.03 38.96
N THR A 720 -12.62 -17.07 37.69
CA THR A 720 -13.95 -17.57 37.26
C THR A 720 -13.94 -19.07 36.92
N GLY A 721 -12.82 -19.77 37.10
CA GLY A 721 -12.72 -21.21 36.86
C GLY A 721 -12.68 -21.62 35.39
N LEU A 722 -12.35 -20.69 34.48
CA LEU A 722 -12.15 -21.02 33.07
C LEU A 722 -10.83 -21.78 32.86
N PHE A 723 -10.83 -22.72 31.92
CA PHE A 723 -9.63 -23.49 31.55
C PHE A 723 -8.67 -22.61 30.72
N VAL A 724 -7.47 -22.38 31.24
CA VAL A 724 -6.52 -21.38 30.70
C VAL A 724 -5.16 -21.94 30.29
N ASP A 725 -4.91 -23.24 30.45
CA ASP A 725 -3.59 -23.84 30.21
C ASP A 725 -2.97 -23.52 28.83
N PRO A 726 -3.71 -23.56 27.71
CA PRO A 726 -3.14 -23.22 26.40
C PRO A 726 -2.73 -21.75 26.31
N ILE A 727 -3.45 -20.86 27.00
CA ILE A 727 -3.18 -19.42 27.04
C ILE A 727 -1.91 -19.19 27.88
N GLU A 728 -1.80 -19.84 29.04
CA GLU A 728 -0.61 -19.76 29.89
C GLU A 728 0.64 -20.29 29.22
N ARG A 729 0.54 -21.39 28.47
CA ARG A 729 1.67 -21.94 27.72
C ARG A 729 2.24 -20.91 26.74
N ASN A 730 1.38 -20.26 25.96
CA ASN A 730 1.79 -19.21 25.02
C ASN A 730 2.42 -18.02 25.75
N MET A 731 1.82 -17.56 26.85
CA MET A 731 2.33 -16.46 27.66
C MET A 731 3.69 -16.78 28.32
N ASN A 732 3.90 -18.03 28.74
CA ASN A 732 5.17 -18.47 29.33
C ASN A 732 6.29 -18.55 28.27
N GLU A 733 5.99 -19.07 27.07
CA GLU A 733 6.95 -19.11 25.96
C GLU A 733 7.26 -17.69 25.43
N SER A 734 6.24 -16.84 25.38
CA SER A 734 6.36 -15.40 25.12
C SER A 734 7.33 -14.74 26.11
N ALA A 735 7.15 -14.97 27.42
CA ALA A 735 8.01 -14.42 28.46
C ALA A 735 9.47 -14.89 28.34
N ALA A 736 9.71 -16.13 27.90
CA ALA A 736 11.06 -16.63 27.65
C ALA A 736 11.75 -15.90 26.47
N ASN A 737 11.04 -15.67 25.37
CA ASN A 737 11.54 -14.89 24.23
C ASN A 737 11.73 -13.41 24.59
N TRP A 738 10.82 -12.85 25.39
CA TRP A 738 10.95 -11.49 25.90
C TRP A 738 12.22 -11.31 26.75
N LYS A 739 12.52 -12.26 27.63
CA LYS A 739 13.76 -12.23 28.43
C LYS A 739 15.00 -12.21 27.53
N LYS A 740 15.06 -13.08 26.50
CA LYS A 740 16.13 -13.06 25.50
C LYS A 740 16.22 -11.73 24.77
N ALA A 741 15.08 -11.16 24.38
CA ALA A 741 15.03 -9.85 23.73
C ALA A 741 15.64 -8.76 24.61
N GLN A 742 15.34 -8.76 25.92
CA GLN A 742 15.91 -7.82 26.89
C GLN A 742 17.42 -8.04 27.08
N GLU A 743 17.87 -9.30 27.15
CA GLU A 743 19.29 -9.64 27.26
C GLU A 743 20.09 -9.17 26.04
N TYR A 744 19.57 -9.41 24.83
CA TYR A 744 20.18 -8.93 23.59
C TYR A 744 20.14 -7.40 23.49
N TYR A 745 19.03 -6.77 23.87
CA TYR A 745 18.92 -5.31 23.90
C TYR A 745 19.96 -4.70 24.84
N ALA A 746 20.16 -5.27 26.03
CA ALA A 746 21.18 -4.83 26.98
C ALA A 746 22.61 -5.03 26.45
N GLN A 747 22.84 -6.07 25.65
CA GLN A 747 24.11 -6.33 24.94
C GLN A 747 24.29 -5.48 23.68
N LYS A 748 23.31 -4.65 23.31
CA LYS A 748 23.26 -3.92 22.03
C LYS A 748 23.34 -4.85 20.82
N LYS A 749 22.80 -6.06 20.98
CA LYS A 749 22.57 -7.05 19.93
C LYS A 749 21.25 -6.75 19.24
N TRP A 750 21.18 -5.65 18.50
CA TRP A 750 19.91 -5.02 18.10
C TRP A 750 19.06 -5.90 17.22
N TYR A 751 19.70 -6.60 16.28
CA TYR A 751 19.04 -7.48 15.36
C TYR A 751 18.42 -8.69 16.06
N GLU A 752 19.16 -9.37 16.94
CA GLU A 752 18.65 -10.49 17.73
C GLU A 752 17.63 -10.07 18.78
N ALA A 753 17.80 -8.87 19.36
CA ALA A 753 16.83 -8.26 20.25
C ALA A 753 15.49 -8.07 19.54
N ARG A 754 15.51 -7.51 18.32
CA ARG A 754 14.30 -7.29 17.53
C ARG A 754 13.66 -8.62 17.15
N GLY A 755 14.45 -9.57 16.65
CA GLY A 755 13.97 -10.91 16.29
C GLY A 755 13.23 -11.59 17.46
N SER A 756 13.86 -11.61 18.64
CA SER A 756 13.26 -12.19 19.86
C SER A 756 12.01 -11.43 20.33
N ALA A 757 11.99 -10.09 20.17
CA ALA A 757 10.84 -9.26 20.52
C ALA A 757 9.64 -9.50 19.61
N VAL A 758 9.86 -9.67 18.29
CA VAL A 758 8.82 -10.06 17.34
C VAL A 758 8.20 -11.39 17.78
N LEU A 759 9.01 -12.41 18.09
CA LEU A 759 8.50 -13.71 18.53
C LEU A 759 7.66 -13.59 19.81
N ALA A 760 8.16 -12.84 20.81
CA ALA A 760 7.43 -12.61 22.05
C ALA A 760 6.07 -11.94 21.77
N LEU A 761 6.04 -10.91 20.92
CA LEU A 761 4.80 -10.23 20.51
C LEU A 761 3.83 -11.16 19.79
N LEU A 762 4.30 -12.01 18.87
CA LEU A 762 3.46 -12.95 18.13
C LEU A 762 2.79 -13.98 19.05
N LEU A 763 3.54 -14.51 20.03
CA LEU A 763 3.03 -15.45 21.03
C LEU A 763 2.05 -14.77 22.00
N GLU A 764 2.36 -13.55 22.45
CA GLU A 764 1.46 -12.79 23.32
C GLU A 764 0.15 -12.45 22.60
N ARG A 765 0.20 -11.98 21.34
CA ARG A 765 -1.01 -11.71 20.56
C ARG A 765 -1.87 -12.96 20.36
N LYS A 766 -1.28 -14.17 20.29
CA LYS A 766 -2.07 -15.41 20.26
C LYS A 766 -2.78 -15.68 21.57
N ALA A 767 -2.11 -15.46 22.69
CA ALA A 767 -2.73 -15.52 24.00
C ALA A 767 -3.90 -14.52 24.08
N TYR A 768 -3.72 -13.30 23.60
CA TYR A 768 -4.77 -12.28 23.48
C TYR A 768 -5.98 -12.75 22.68
N VAL A 769 -5.78 -13.30 21.48
CA VAL A 769 -6.88 -13.77 20.63
C VAL A 769 -7.60 -14.95 21.29
N ALA A 770 -6.86 -15.89 21.88
CA ALA A 770 -7.44 -17.04 22.57
C ALA A 770 -8.27 -16.61 23.80
N ILE A 771 -7.74 -15.75 24.67
CA ILE A 771 -8.46 -15.31 25.87
C ILE A 771 -9.69 -14.46 25.52
N ARG A 772 -9.60 -13.64 24.46
CA ARG A 772 -10.74 -12.87 23.97
C ARG A 772 -11.84 -13.75 23.43
N THR A 773 -11.49 -14.74 22.62
CA THR A 773 -12.45 -15.69 22.05
C THR A 773 -13.16 -16.44 23.18
N MET A 774 -12.41 -16.93 24.17
CA MET A 774 -12.96 -17.56 25.37
C MET A 774 -13.93 -16.64 26.15
N PHE A 775 -13.61 -15.34 26.29
CA PHE A 775 -14.51 -14.38 26.94
C PHE A 775 -15.77 -14.11 26.11
N PHE A 776 -15.67 -14.04 24.79
CA PHE A 776 -16.83 -13.91 23.91
C PHE A 776 -17.72 -15.13 23.99
N ASP A 777 -17.16 -16.34 23.93
CA ASP A 777 -17.92 -17.59 24.03
C ASP A 777 -18.66 -17.68 25.38
N ALA A 778 -17.99 -17.36 26.49
CA ALA A 778 -18.61 -17.30 27.82
C ALA A 778 -19.72 -16.22 27.90
N SER A 779 -19.52 -15.07 27.26
CA SER A 779 -20.50 -13.97 27.24
C SER A 779 -21.72 -14.32 26.40
N TYR A 780 -21.54 -14.90 25.21
CA TYR A 780 -22.63 -15.34 24.33
C TYR A 780 -23.48 -16.45 24.98
N ALA A 781 -22.84 -17.39 25.68
CA ALA A 781 -23.56 -18.41 26.46
C ALA A 781 -24.49 -17.77 27.51
N SER A 782 -24.07 -16.67 28.14
CA SER A 782 -24.88 -15.97 29.16
C SER A 782 -26.13 -15.33 28.56
N VAL A 783 -26.04 -14.75 27.35
CA VAL A 783 -27.22 -14.23 26.61
C VAL A 783 -28.20 -15.35 26.29
N PHE A 784 -27.69 -16.52 25.87
CA PHE A 784 -28.51 -17.69 25.61
C PHE A 784 -29.22 -18.21 26.88
N PHE A 785 -28.53 -18.26 28.03
CA PHE A 785 -29.14 -18.64 29.30
C PHE A 785 -30.16 -17.62 29.81
N LEU A 786 -29.93 -16.31 29.61
CA LEU A 786 -30.94 -15.27 29.88
C LEU A 786 -32.20 -15.46 29.04
N LEU A 787 -32.05 -15.85 27.77
CA LEU A 787 -33.17 -16.16 26.88
C LEU A 787 -33.96 -17.38 27.37
N LEU A 788 -33.27 -18.45 27.79
CA LEU A 788 -33.90 -19.65 28.35
C LEU A 788 -34.55 -19.42 29.72
N ALA A 789 -34.05 -18.46 30.51
CA ALA A 789 -34.61 -18.13 31.81
C ALA A 789 -36.05 -17.59 31.74
N LEU A 790 -36.46 -16.96 30.63
CA LEU A 790 -37.83 -16.48 30.44
C LEU A 790 -38.87 -17.61 30.35
N PRO A 791 -38.82 -18.55 29.38
CA PRO A 791 -39.76 -19.65 29.34
C PRO A 791 -39.64 -20.50 30.60
N PHE A 792 -38.43 -20.68 31.15
CA PHE A 792 -38.25 -21.37 32.42
C PHE A 792 -39.02 -20.70 33.57
N ALA A 793 -38.87 -19.39 33.76
CA ALA A 793 -39.57 -18.67 34.83
C ALA A 793 -41.08 -18.70 34.64
N TYR A 794 -41.57 -18.61 33.40
CA TYR A 794 -42.99 -18.75 33.10
C TYR A 794 -43.51 -20.16 33.43
N LEU A 795 -42.83 -21.20 32.95
CA LEU A 795 -43.22 -22.59 33.18
C LEU A 795 -43.14 -22.96 34.66
N LEU A 796 -42.13 -22.46 35.38
CA LEU A 796 -41.95 -22.73 36.80
C LEU A 796 -43.01 -22.02 37.66
N GLU A 797 -43.38 -20.78 37.31
CA GLU A 797 -44.52 -20.09 37.94
C GLU A 797 -45.81 -20.90 37.78
N ARG A 798 -46.07 -21.38 36.55
CA ARG A 798 -47.24 -22.21 36.24
C ARG A 798 -47.22 -23.56 36.94
N LEU A 799 -46.05 -24.14 37.17
CA LEU A 799 -45.91 -25.42 37.85
C LEU A 799 -46.08 -25.32 39.37
N ILE A 800 -45.52 -24.27 40.00
CA ILE A 800 -45.49 -24.13 41.47
C ILE A 800 -46.72 -23.38 42.02
N PHE A 801 -47.09 -22.25 41.41
CA PHE A 801 -48.06 -21.32 41.99
C PHE A 801 -49.41 -21.32 41.27
N GLU A 802 -49.42 -21.20 39.93
CA GLU A 802 -50.64 -21.09 39.10
C GLU A 802 -51.54 -19.92 39.50
N PHE A 803 -50.97 -18.72 39.67
CA PHE A 803 -51.77 -17.56 40.05
C PHE A 803 -52.76 -17.18 38.92
N GLU A 804 -54.05 -17.12 39.26
CA GLU A 804 -55.10 -16.63 38.35
C GLU A 804 -55.03 -15.10 38.20
N ASP A 805 -54.68 -14.40 39.28
CA ASP A 805 -54.48 -12.95 39.29
C ASP A 805 -53.25 -12.55 38.47
N LEU A 806 -53.47 -11.69 37.47
CA LEU A 806 -52.44 -11.25 36.53
C LEU A 806 -51.24 -10.56 37.23
N LYS A 807 -51.51 -9.77 38.27
CA LYS A 807 -50.47 -9.02 39.00
C LYS A 807 -49.63 -9.96 39.85
N LYS A 808 -50.27 -10.89 40.58
CA LYS A 808 -49.57 -11.92 41.37
C LYS A 808 -48.76 -12.84 40.47
N ARG A 809 -49.31 -13.23 39.32
CA ARG A 809 -48.60 -14.02 38.30
C ARG A 809 -47.37 -13.30 37.77
N ALA A 810 -47.52 -12.05 37.35
CA ALA A 810 -46.40 -11.25 36.86
C ALA A 810 -45.33 -11.07 37.93
N ALA A 811 -45.72 -10.81 39.19
CA ALA A 811 -44.79 -10.69 40.31
C ALA A 811 -44.02 -12.00 40.58
N ALA A 812 -44.70 -13.14 40.58
CA ALA A 812 -44.06 -14.45 40.78
C ALA A 812 -43.11 -14.82 39.63
N PHE A 813 -43.52 -14.56 38.38
CA PHE A 813 -42.67 -14.70 37.21
C PHE A 813 -41.39 -13.86 37.31
N ILE A 814 -41.52 -12.56 37.63
CA ILE A 814 -40.38 -11.65 37.80
C ILE A 814 -39.48 -12.13 38.94
N ALA A 815 -40.05 -12.55 40.07
CA ALA A 815 -39.27 -13.05 41.20
C ALA A 815 -38.47 -14.32 40.84
N ILE A 816 -39.08 -15.29 40.15
CA ILE A 816 -38.40 -16.50 39.68
C ILE A 816 -37.31 -16.14 38.66
N PHE A 817 -37.59 -15.24 37.73
CA PHE A 817 -36.62 -14.80 36.73
C PHE A 817 -35.41 -14.12 37.38
N LEU A 818 -35.63 -13.22 38.34
CA LEU A 818 -34.57 -12.57 39.10
C LEU A 818 -33.77 -13.58 39.95
N ALA A 819 -34.43 -14.58 40.55
CA ALA A 819 -33.77 -15.65 41.28
C ALA A 819 -32.90 -16.53 40.36
N ALA A 820 -33.38 -16.84 39.15
CA ALA A 820 -32.62 -17.58 38.15
C ALA A 820 -31.38 -16.78 37.70
N ILE A 821 -31.51 -15.47 37.47
CA ILE A 821 -30.38 -14.59 37.17
C ILE A 821 -29.39 -14.59 38.34
N ALA A 822 -29.85 -14.41 39.57
CA ALA A 822 -28.99 -14.42 40.76
C ALA A 822 -28.20 -15.73 40.86
N PHE A 823 -28.86 -16.87 40.67
CA PHE A 823 -28.22 -18.18 40.64
C PHE A 823 -27.13 -18.27 39.55
N MET A 824 -27.42 -17.80 38.33
CA MET A 824 -26.45 -17.81 37.23
C MET A 824 -25.26 -16.87 37.50
N VAL A 825 -25.45 -15.73 38.16
CA VAL A 825 -24.34 -14.82 38.51
C VAL A 825 -23.31 -15.48 39.41
N PHE A 826 -23.73 -16.37 40.32
CA PHE A 826 -22.81 -17.09 41.20
C PHE A 826 -22.19 -18.34 40.59
N ASN A 827 -22.86 -18.98 39.62
CA ASN A 827 -22.47 -20.30 39.11
C ASN A 827 -21.95 -20.31 37.66
N HIS A 828 -22.32 -19.32 36.84
CA HIS A 828 -21.93 -19.27 35.43
C HIS A 828 -20.89 -18.16 35.19
N PRO A 829 -19.66 -18.50 34.74
CA PRO A 829 -18.56 -17.55 34.65
C PRO A 829 -18.86 -16.37 33.73
N GLY A 830 -19.59 -16.60 32.64
CA GLY A 830 -19.95 -15.54 31.69
C GLY A 830 -20.71 -14.36 32.29
N PHE A 831 -21.52 -14.56 33.34
CA PHE A 831 -22.25 -13.46 34.00
C PHE A 831 -21.34 -12.53 34.80
N THR A 832 -20.17 -13.02 35.22
CA THR A 832 -19.15 -12.23 35.93
C THR A 832 -18.15 -11.56 34.99
N LEU A 833 -18.02 -12.06 33.75
CA LEU A 833 -17.07 -11.58 32.75
C LEU A 833 -17.65 -10.51 31.81
N ILE A 834 -18.98 -10.39 31.75
CA ILE A 834 -19.66 -9.34 30.98
C ILE A 834 -19.38 -7.98 31.62
N ALA A 835 -18.96 -7.01 30.79
CA ALA A 835 -18.62 -5.66 31.23
C ALA A 835 -19.75 -4.93 31.98
N SER A 836 -21.01 -5.18 31.62
CA SER A 836 -22.18 -4.72 32.38
C SER A 836 -23.37 -5.66 32.24
N LEU A 837 -23.56 -6.52 33.25
CA LEU A 837 -24.72 -7.40 33.31
C LEU A 837 -26.07 -6.65 33.27
N PRO A 838 -26.26 -5.50 33.95
CA PRO A 838 -27.51 -4.75 33.87
C PRO A 838 -27.84 -4.29 32.45
N LEU A 839 -26.84 -3.89 31.66
CA LEU A 839 -27.05 -3.39 30.31
C LEU A 839 -27.48 -4.51 29.36
N VAL A 840 -26.89 -5.70 29.49
CA VAL A 840 -27.31 -6.89 28.74
C VAL A 840 -28.75 -7.28 29.12
N ALA A 841 -29.07 -7.26 30.42
CA ALA A 841 -30.43 -7.52 30.89
C ALA A 841 -31.44 -6.49 30.37
N ILE A 842 -31.08 -5.19 30.35
CA ILE A 842 -31.91 -4.11 29.83
C ILE A 842 -32.09 -4.22 28.31
N ALA A 843 -31.01 -4.47 27.55
CA ALA A 843 -31.09 -4.68 26.10
C ALA A 843 -31.99 -5.88 25.75
N PHE A 844 -31.89 -6.93 26.55
CA PHE A 844 -32.74 -8.10 26.41
C PHE A 844 -34.20 -7.81 26.77
N LEU A 845 -34.47 -7.09 27.86
CA LEU A 845 -35.81 -6.60 28.21
C LEU A 845 -36.40 -5.72 27.11
N MET A 846 -35.61 -4.80 26.54
CA MET A 846 -36.01 -3.98 25.40
C MET A 846 -36.36 -4.82 24.17
N LEU A 847 -35.61 -5.89 23.90
CA LEU A 847 -35.90 -6.82 22.80
C LEU A 847 -37.24 -7.52 23.02
N ILE A 848 -37.52 -8.03 24.22
CA ILE A 848 -38.82 -8.65 24.56
C ILE A 848 -39.96 -7.63 24.46
N LEU A 849 -39.77 -6.45 25.04
CA LEU A 849 -40.74 -5.35 25.01
C LEU A 849 -41.01 -4.85 23.59
N SER A 850 -40.08 -5.07 22.65
CA SER A 850 -40.26 -4.77 21.24
C SER A 850 -40.98 -5.91 20.49
N ILE A 851 -40.75 -7.17 20.87
CA ILE A 851 -41.43 -8.33 20.29
C ILE A 851 -42.94 -8.29 20.58
N VAL A 852 -43.35 -7.90 21.80
CA VAL A 852 -44.77 -7.91 22.18
C VAL A 852 -45.65 -7.00 21.30
N PRO A 853 -45.35 -5.70 21.10
CA PRO A 853 -46.05 -4.85 20.15
C PRO A 853 -45.99 -5.37 18.71
N LEU A 854 -44.88 -6.00 18.30
CA LEU A 854 -44.70 -6.56 16.96
C LEU A 854 -45.62 -7.76 16.74
N VAL A 855 -45.76 -8.65 17.73
CA VAL A 855 -46.72 -9.76 17.73
C VAL A 855 -48.16 -9.25 17.74
N ILE A 856 -48.49 -8.24 18.54
CA ILE A 856 -49.83 -7.63 18.56
C ILE A 856 -50.13 -6.97 17.20
N SER A 857 -49.19 -6.23 16.63
CA SER A 857 -49.33 -5.60 15.32
C SER A 857 -49.51 -6.64 14.22
N PHE A 858 -48.76 -7.74 14.28
CA PHE A 858 -48.90 -8.86 13.35
C PHE A 858 -50.24 -9.57 13.53
N SER A 859 -50.70 -9.75 14.78
CA SER A 859 -52.01 -10.31 15.09
C SER A 859 -53.12 -9.44 14.50
N HIS A 860 -53.11 -8.12 14.73
CA HIS A 860 -54.06 -7.19 14.11
C HIS A 860 -53.97 -7.19 12.58
N ALA A 861 -52.77 -7.26 12.01
CA ALA A 861 -52.59 -7.37 10.56
C ALA A 861 -53.20 -8.68 10.02
N THR A 862 -52.99 -9.80 10.71
CA THR A 862 -53.59 -11.08 10.33
C THR A 862 -55.12 -11.09 10.51
N GLU A 863 -55.65 -10.43 11.53
CA GLU A 863 -57.10 -10.24 11.70
C GLU A 863 -57.68 -9.36 10.61
N ALA A 864 -57.02 -8.25 10.26
CA ALA A 864 -57.42 -7.40 9.14
C ALA A 864 -57.38 -8.16 7.80
N ILE A 865 -56.34 -8.98 7.58
CA ILE A 865 -56.25 -9.87 6.41
C ILE A 865 -57.36 -10.92 6.43
N LYS A 866 -57.66 -11.52 7.60
CA LYS A 866 -58.78 -12.46 7.75
C LYS A 866 -60.10 -11.76 7.44
N GLU A 867 -60.33 -10.54 7.92
CA GLU A 867 -61.54 -9.77 7.65
C GLU A 867 -61.68 -9.43 6.16
N LEU A 868 -60.60 -8.98 5.51
CA LEU A 868 -60.52 -8.77 4.06
C LEU A 868 -60.79 -10.06 3.29
N ARG A 869 -60.13 -11.17 3.63
CA ARG A 869 -60.34 -12.49 3.02
C ARG A 869 -61.79 -12.94 3.17
N THR A 870 -62.41 -12.70 4.33
CA THR A 870 -63.81 -13.05 4.59
C THR A 870 -64.76 -12.21 3.74
N LYS A 871 -64.44 -10.93 3.48
CA LYS A 871 -65.20 -10.05 2.57
C LYS A 871 -65.06 -10.43 1.10
N PHE A 872 -63.90 -10.92 0.65
CA PHE A 872 -63.64 -11.26 -0.76
C PHE A 872 -63.95 -12.73 -1.14
N VAL A 873 -63.83 -13.68 -0.21
CA VAL A 873 -63.89 -15.13 -0.50
C VAL A 873 -65.06 -15.84 0.22
N GLY A 874 -65.71 -15.19 1.20
CA GLY A 874 -66.83 -15.75 1.98
C GLY A 874 -66.41 -16.61 3.17
N LYS A 875 -67.33 -16.81 4.14
CA LYS A 875 -67.08 -17.53 5.40
C LYS A 875 -66.99 -19.05 5.19
N HIS A 876 -65.79 -19.62 5.21
CA HIS A 876 -65.59 -21.07 5.34
C HIS A 876 -64.66 -21.39 6.52
N PHE A 877 -65.18 -22.22 7.43
CA PHE A 877 -64.61 -22.73 8.69
C PHE A 877 -64.02 -21.71 9.69
N ALA A 878 -64.50 -21.77 10.93
CA ALA A 878 -63.82 -21.18 12.07
C ALA A 878 -62.53 -21.98 12.31
N GLU A 879 -61.41 -21.50 11.77
CA GLU A 879 -60.09 -21.95 12.23
C GLU A 879 -59.93 -21.49 13.68
N LEU A 880 -60.04 -22.44 14.61
CA LEU A 880 -59.47 -22.28 15.94
C LEU A 880 -58.06 -21.73 15.78
N ASP A 881 -57.78 -20.61 16.44
CA ASP A 881 -56.45 -20.04 16.45
C ASP A 881 -55.51 -21.11 17.01
N LYS A 882 -54.70 -21.71 16.12
CA LYS A 882 -53.76 -22.79 16.46
C LYS A 882 -52.83 -22.36 17.59
N PHE A 883 -52.57 -21.06 17.71
CA PHE A 883 -51.77 -20.49 18.79
C PHE A 883 -52.51 -20.51 20.13
N SER A 884 -53.77 -20.08 20.18
CA SER A 884 -54.64 -20.18 21.37
C SER A 884 -54.88 -21.62 21.80
N ALA A 885 -55.10 -22.56 20.86
CA ALA A 885 -55.24 -23.99 21.14
C ALA A 885 -53.93 -24.58 21.71
N MET A 886 -52.78 -24.21 21.14
CA MET A 886 -51.46 -24.61 21.64
C MET A 886 -51.19 -24.06 23.05
N LEU A 887 -51.54 -22.80 23.33
CA LEU A 887 -51.42 -22.22 24.67
C LEU A 887 -52.33 -22.91 25.69
N MET A 888 -53.56 -23.26 25.29
CA MET A 888 -54.51 -23.97 26.13
C MET A 888 -54.04 -25.40 26.40
N ALA A 889 -53.54 -26.11 25.38
CA ALA A 889 -52.93 -27.43 25.52
C ALA A 889 -51.68 -27.43 26.40
N ALA A 890 -50.81 -26.41 26.27
CA ALA A 890 -49.63 -26.24 27.12
C ALA A 890 -50.02 -25.97 28.58
N SER A 891 -51.00 -25.11 28.81
CA SER A 891 -51.54 -24.83 30.16
C SER A 891 -52.18 -26.07 30.79
N LEU A 892 -52.92 -26.85 30.00
CA LEU A 892 -53.52 -28.11 30.46
C LEU A 892 -52.46 -29.18 30.75
N GLY A 893 -51.38 -29.22 29.95
CA GLY A 893 -50.21 -30.06 30.18
C GLY A 893 -49.55 -29.75 31.52
N LEU A 894 -49.29 -28.47 31.80
CA LEU A 894 -48.69 -28.00 33.07
C LEU A 894 -49.55 -28.34 34.28
N ARG A 895 -50.87 -28.15 34.19
CA ARG A 895 -51.80 -28.47 35.28
C ARG A 895 -51.82 -29.97 35.61
N ASN A 896 -51.66 -30.81 34.59
CA ASN A 896 -51.54 -32.27 34.75
C ASN A 896 -50.21 -32.69 35.39
N LEU A 897 -49.09 -32.02 35.05
CA LEU A 897 -47.78 -32.26 35.68
C LEU A 897 -47.83 -31.97 37.19
N ARG A 898 -48.56 -30.93 37.60
CA ARG A 898 -48.75 -30.58 39.02
C ARG A 898 -49.64 -31.59 39.76
N ARG A 899 -50.70 -32.09 39.12
CA ARG A 899 -51.61 -33.09 39.74
C ARG A 899 -50.89 -34.36 40.17
N ARG A 900 -49.77 -34.71 39.52
CA ARG A 900 -48.89 -35.83 39.85
C ARG A 900 -47.52 -35.37 40.35
N TRP A 901 -47.52 -34.41 41.29
CA TRP A 901 -46.32 -33.68 41.72
C TRP A 901 -45.14 -34.57 42.16
N VAL A 902 -45.38 -35.69 42.86
CA VAL A 902 -44.30 -36.61 43.31
C VAL A 902 -43.57 -37.21 42.11
N ARG A 903 -44.31 -37.73 41.14
CA ARG A 903 -43.74 -38.34 39.93
C ARG A 903 -43.03 -37.31 39.06
N THR A 904 -43.65 -36.15 38.85
CA THR A 904 -43.07 -35.05 38.08
C THR A 904 -41.75 -34.59 38.71
N SER A 905 -41.70 -34.47 40.03
CA SER A 905 -40.48 -34.06 40.75
C SER A 905 -39.36 -35.10 40.63
N LEU A 906 -39.68 -36.39 40.80
CA LEU A 906 -38.71 -37.48 40.62
C LEU A 906 -38.18 -37.56 39.18
N LEU A 907 -39.04 -37.33 38.18
CA LEU A 907 -38.65 -37.31 36.77
C LEU A 907 -37.77 -36.10 36.46
N ILE A 908 -38.10 -34.91 36.95
CA ILE A 908 -37.25 -33.72 36.79
C ILE A 908 -35.89 -33.93 37.47
N ILE A 909 -35.85 -34.41 38.72
CA ILE A 909 -34.60 -34.69 39.44
C ILE A 909 -33.76 -35.73 38.70
N SER A 910 -34.38 -36.81 38.21
CA SER A 910 -33.69 -37.85 37.44
C SER A 910 -33.05 -37.27 36.17
N ILE A 911 -33.81 -36.49 35.39
CA ILE A 911 -33.31 -35.81 34.20
C ILE A 911 -32.19 -34.83 34.56
N MET A 912 -32.34 -34.07 35.65
CA MET A 912 -31.30 -33.14 36.12
C MET A 912 -30.00 -33.85 36.49
N ILE A 913 -30.06 -34.91 37.30
CA ILE A 913 -28.88 -35.68 37.71
C ILE A 913 -28.21 -36.30 36.48
N ALA A 914 -29.00 -36.91 35.59
CA ALA A 914 -28.46 -37.57 34.41
C ALA A 914 -27.86 -36.57 33.41
N THR A 915 -28.48 -35.41 33.22
CA THR A 915 -27.93 -34.31 32.40
C THR A 915 -26.68 -33.71 33.04
N MET A 916 -26.66 -33.52 34.37
CA MET A 916 -25.51 -32.98 35.09
C MET A 916 -24.32 -33.94 35.05
N ALA A 917 -24.55 -35.24 35.23
CA ALA A 917 -23.54 -36.28 35.07
C ALA A 917 -22.98 -36.29 33.63
N PHE A 918 -23.86 -36.20 32.63
CA PHE A 918 -23.47 -36.14 31.22
C PHE A 918 -22.61 -34.92 30.89
N VAL A 919 -23.08 -33.72 31.26
CA VAL A 919 -22.37 -32.45 31.02
C VAL A 919 -21.03 -32.41 31.76
N SER A 920 -20.92 -33.03 32.94
CA SER A 920 -19.67 -33.10 33.70
C SER A 920 -18.60 -33.99 33.05
N ILE A 921 -19.00 -34.90 32.15
CA ILE A 921 -18.07 -35.82 31.44
C ILE A 921 -17.63 -35.22 30.10
N ILE A 922 -18.40 -34.28 29.53
CA ILE A 922 -18.12 -33.70 28.22
C ILE A 922 -17.37 -32.38 28.35
N SER A 923 -16.19 -32.34 27.75
CA SER A 923 -15.47 -31.10 27.49
C SER A 923 -15.25 -30.94 25.99
N VAL A 924 -15.79 -29.87 25.41
CA VAL A 924 -15.56 -29.52 24.02
C VAL A 924 -14.47 -28.45 23.98
N LEU A 925 -13.26 -28.86 23.61
CA LEU A 925 -12.15 -27.94 23.42
C LEU A 925 -11.99 -27.67 21.92
N SER A 926 -12.21 -26.42 21.51
CA SER A 926 -11.80 -25.95 20.19
C SER A 926 -10.37 -25.44 20.29
N THR A 927 -9.40 -26.33 20.12
CA THR A 927 -7.98 -25.98 20.12
C THR A 927 -7.42 -26.00 18.70
N ARG A 928 -6.72 -24.92 18.34
CA ARG A 928 -5.90 -24.91 17.13
C ARG A 928 -4.60 -25.64 17.42
N TYR A 929 -4.26 -26.65 16.63
CA TYR A 929 -2.97 -27.32 16.70
C TYR A 929 -2.33 -27.40 15.32
N VAL A 930 -1.01 -27.54 15.30
CA VAL A 930 -0.28 -27.75 14.06
C VAL A 930 -0.23 -29.23 13.76
N ALA A 931 -0.65 -29.59 12.54
CA ALA A 931 -0.68 -30.98 12.10
C ALA A 931 -0.06 -31.10 10.70
N PRO A 932 0.49 -32.27 10.37
CA PRO A 932 0.75 -32.62 8.98
C PRO A 932 -0.58 -32.72 8.24
N VAL A 933 -0.72 -31.97 7.15
CA VAL A 933 -1.94 -31.95 6.31
C VAL A 933 -1.77 -32.80 5.05
N ALA A 934 -0.53 -32.95 4.58
CA ALA A 934 -0.19 -33.77 3.44
C ALA A 934 1.23 -34.30 3.58
N THR A 935 1.43 -35.57 3.20
CA THR A 935 2.74 -36.20 3.09
C THR A 935 2.83 -36.86 1.70
N TYR A 936 3.91 -36.59 0.98
CA TYR A 936 4.15 -37.15 -0.36
C TYR A 936 5.65 -37.25 -0.65
N GLU A 937 6.03 -38.06 -1.63
CA GLU A 937 7.42 -38.22 -2.06
C GLU A 937 7.75 -37.28 -3.23
N VAL A 938 8.97 -36.76 -3.23
CA VAL A 938 9.52 -35.94 -4.32
C VAL A 938 10.87 -36.51 -4.75
N SER A 939 11.07 -36.63 -6.07
CA SER A 939 12.28 -37.24 -6.65
C SER A 939 13.53 -36.38 -6.48
N TYR A 940 13.41 -35.05 -6.59
CA TYR A 940 14.54 -34.11 -6.57
C TYR A 940 14.42 -33.05 -5.45
N GLY A 941 14.11 -33.51 -4.23
CA GLY A 941 14.01 -32.64 -3.05
C GLY A 941 15.36 -32.31 -2.41
N TYR A 942 15.29 -31.63 -1.27
CA TYR A 942 16.44 -31.35 -0.40
C TYR A 942 16.06 -31.57 1.06
N GLN A 943 17.02 -31.87 1.93
CA GLN A 943 16.76 -31.98 3.37
C GLN A 943 16.70 -30.59 4.00
N GLY A 944 15.49 -30.08 4.17
CA GLY A 944 15.28 -28.72 4.67
C GLY A 944 13.82 -28.38 4.84
N LEU A 945 13.55 -27.08 4.96
CA LEU A 945 12.22 -26.50 5.03
C LEU A 945 12.01 -25.52 3.88
N LEU A 946 10.78 -25.47 3.41
CA LEU A 946 10.27 -24.45 2.50
C LEU A 946 9.17 -23.67 3.21
N ILE A 947 9.22 -22.35 3.13
CA ILE A 947 8.15 -21.47 3.58
C ILE A 947 7.58 -20.73 2.38
N ARG A 948 6.26 -20.79 2.24
CA ARG A 948 5.52 -20.09 1.18
C ARG A 948 4.19 -19.55 1.73
N GLU A 949 3.72 -18.44 1.20
CA GLU A 949 2.40 -17.92 1.54
C GLU A 949 1.29 -18.74 0.84
N SER A 950 0.15 -18.91 1.50
CA SER A 950 -0.98 -19.75 1.07
C SER A 950 -1.66 -19.33 -0.24
N SER A 951 -1.62 -18.04 -0.57
CA SER A 951 -2.17 -17.42 -1.77
C SER A 951 -1.10 -17.02 -2.79
N PHE A 952 0.13 -17.57 -2.65
CA PHE A 952 1.28 -17.21 -3.49
C PHE A 952 1.59 -15.71 -3.48
N ARG A 953 1.32 -15.03 -2.36
CA ARG A 953 1.73 -13.63 -2.18
C ARG A 953 3.18 -13.55 -1.73
N PRO A 954 3.82 -12.39 -1.94
CA PRO A 954 5.12 -12.12 -1.36
C PRO A 954 5.14 -12.27 0.17
N LEU A 955 6.18 -12.91 0.67
CA LEU A 955 6.59 -12.94 2.06
C LEU A 955 7.26 -11.60 2.45
N PRO A 956 7.18 -11.19 3.73
CA PRO A 956 7.88 -10.01 4.21
C PRO A 956 9.38 -10.09 3.95
N SER A 957 9.97 -8.98 3.49
CA SER A 957 11.37 -8.88 3.09
C SER A 957 12.38 -9.14 4.22
N LEU A 958 11.94 -9.04 5.48
CA LEU A 958 12.76 -9.33 6.66
C LEU A 958 12.42 -10.66 7.33
N LEU A 959 11.51 -11.46 6.75
CA LEU A 959 11.05 -12.70 7.39
C LEU A 959 12.17 -13.74 7.50
N SER A 960 12.92 -13.97 6.41
CA SER A 960 14.05 -14.93 6.42
C SER A 960 15.04 -14.56 7.51
N LYS A 961 15.33 -13.27 7.61
CA LYS A 961 16.22 -12.63 8.57
C LYS A 961 15.74 -12.82 10.01
N GLN A 962 14.44 -12.63 10.27
CA GLN A 962 13.84 -12.92 11.58
C GLN A 962 13.91 -14.41 11.95
N ILE A 963 13.64 -15.31 11.00
CA ILE A 963 13.71 -16.76 11.22
C ILE A 963 15.15 -17.20 11.51
N GLN A 964 16.13 -16.67 10.77
CA GLN A 964 17.55 -16.93 11.01
C GLN A 964 17.98 -16.53 12.42
N SER A 965 17.48 -15.41 12.94
CA SER A 965 17.76 -14.99 14.31
C SER A 965 17.10 -15.91 15.34
N ALA A 966 15.85 -16.29 15.11
CA ALA A 966 15.05 -17.12 16.01
C ALA A 966 15.59 -18.56 16.17
N PHE A 967 16.11 -19.13 15.08
CA PHE A 967 16.50 -20.54 14.99
C PHE A 967 17.96 -20.71 14.55
N GLY A 968 18.82 -19.70 14.74
CA GLY A 968 20.20 -19.71 14.24
C GLY A 968 21.09 -20.84 14.77
N ASP A 969 20.75 -21.41 15.94
CA ASP A 969 21.42 -22.60 16.47
C ASP A 969 21.15 -23.83 15.60
N ASP A 970 19.96 -23.95 15.02
CA ASP A 970 19.51 -25.09 14.21
C ASP A 970 19.73 -24.89 12.70
N ILE A 971 19.67 -23.65 12.21
CA ILE A 971 19.77 -23.32 10.78
C ILE A 971 21.22 -23.27 10.29
N GLU A 972 21.50 -23.91 9.15
CA GLU A 972 22.79 -23.88 8.45
C GLU A 972 22.78 -22.83 7.32
N HIS A 973 21.80 -22.89 6.41
CA HIS A 973 21.60 -21.90 5.36
C HIS A 973 20.15 -21.44 5.30
N ILE A 974 19.96 -20.18 4.93
CA ILE A 974 18.66 -19.60 4.60
C ILE A 974 18.79 -18.80 3.30
N THR A 975 17.97 -19.14 2.31
CA THR A 975 17.94 -18.45 1.02
C THR A 975 16.54 -17.97 0.71
N GLU A 976 16.44 -16.99 -0.18
CA GLU A 976 15.19 -16.37 -0.59
C GLU A 976 15.05 -16.49 -2.09
N VAL A 977 13.89 -16.96 -2.55
CA VAL A 977 13.50 -16.92 -3.95
C VAL A 977 12.75 -15.63 -4.18
N ILE A 978 13.31 -14.77 -5.03
CA ILE A 978 12.77 -13.44 -5.30
C ILE A 978 12.02 -13.47 -6.62
N PHE A 979 10.77 -13.03 -6.66
CA PHE A 979 10.13 -12.69 -7.93
C PHE A 979 9.98 -11.18 -8.02
N TYR A 980 10.43 -10.63 -9.14
CA TYR A 980 10.10 -9.26 -9.52
C TYR A 980 9.05 -9.31 -10.62
N TYR A 981 7.85 -8.87 -10.28
CA TYR A 981 6.79 -8.64 -11.26
C TYR A 981 6.73 -7.14 -11.57
N PRO A 982 6.96 -6.73 -12.83
CA PRO A 982 6.71 -5.36 -13.23
C PRO A 982 5.23 -5.06 -12.99
N ILE A 983 4.94 -3.95 -12.31
CA ILE A 983 3.60 -3.37 -12.36
C ILE A 983 3.38 -3.05 -13.84
N GLY A 984 2.32 -3.58 -14.46
CA GLY A 984 1.98 -3.43 -15.89
C GLY A 984 2.20 -4.64 -16.80
N GLN A 985 2.51 -5.79 -16.21
CA GLN A 985 2.52 -7.11 -16.85
C GLN A 985 3.82 -7.53 -17.53
N GLN A 986 4.52 -6.65 -18.27
CA GLN A 986 5.75 -7.02 -18.99
C GLN A 986 6.82 -5.91 -19.05
N ILE A 987 8.11 -6.29 -19.12
CA ILE A 987 9.30 -5.44 -19.28
C ILE A 987 9.80 -5.61 -20.70
N GLU A 988 9.87 -4.54 -21.48
CA GLU A 988 10.50 -4.57 -22.79
C GLU A 988 12.03 -4.58 -22.65
N ILE A 989 12.70 -5.55 -23.29
CA ILE A 989 14.16 -5.69 -23.25
C ILE A 989 14.82 -5.51 -24.63
N ALA A 990 14.05 -5.63 -25.72
CA ALA A 990 14.51 -5.35 -27.08
C ALA A 990 13.31 -5.17 -28.01
N ARG A 991 13.54 -4.72 -29.26
CA ARG A 991 12.56 -4.78 -30.35
C ARG A 991 13.13 -5.49 -31.56
N THR A 992 12.31 -6.34 -32.18
CA THR A 992 12.63 -6.96 -33.47
C THR A 992 12.77 -5.91 -34.58
N SER A 993 13.38 -6.30 -35.70
CA SER A 993 13.48 -5.45 -36.89
C SER A 993 12.11 -5.01 -37.46
N ALA A 994 11.05 -5.78 -37.18
CA ALA A 994 9.66 -5.47 -37.54
C ALA A 994 8.93 -4.60 -36.50
N GLY A 995 9.62 -4.18 -35.43
CA GLY A 995 9.10 -3.32 -34.38
C GLY A 995 8.26 -4.01 -33.30
N GLN A 996 8.15 -5.34 -33.33
CA GLN A 996 7.49 -6.08 -32.26
C GLN A 996 8.36 -6.06 -30.99
N PRO A 997 7.79 -5.69 -29.82
CA PRO A 997 8.53 -5.67 -28.57
C PRO A 997 8.85 -7.09 -28.12
N ILE A 998 10.09 -7.32 -27.72
CA ILE A 998 10.52 -8.52 -27.01
C ILE A 998 10.46 -8.17 -25.54
N THR A 999 9.61 -8.87 -24.84
CA THR A 999 9.26 -8.56 -23.46
C THR A 999 9.46 -9.77 -22.56
N ILE A 1000 9.71 -9.50 -21.29
CA ILE A 1000 9.75 -10.51 -20.23
C ILE A 1000 8.67 -10.16 -19.21
N GLY A 1001 7.92 -11.15 -18.72
CA GLY A 1001 6.83 -10.92 -17.77
C GLY A 1001 7.27 -10.88 -16.32
N ALA A 1002 8.46 -11.39 -16.00
CA ALA A 1002 9.02 -11.38 -14.64
C ALA A 1002 10.55 -11.58 -14.61
N ILE A 1003 11.15 -11.28 -13.47
CA ILE A 1003 12.55 -11.63 -13.16
C ILE A 1003 12.56 -12.55 -11.93
N LEU A 1004 13.34 -13.63 -12.02
CA LEU A 1004 13.57 -14.59 -10.94
C LEU A 1004 14.92 -14.31 -10.29
N GLY A 1005 14.95 -14.04 -8.99
CA GLY A 1005 16.17 -13.97 -8.19
C GLY A 1005 16.44 -15.28 -7.46
N LEU A 1006 17.62 -15.86 -7.67
CA LEU A 1006 18.10 -17.05 -6.96
C LEU A 1006 19.42 -16.76 -6.25
N ASP A 1007 19.62 -17.37 -5.09
CA ASP A 1007 20.89 -17.29 -4.38
C ASP A 1007 21.90 -18.29 -4.98
N PRO A 1008 23.22 -17.99 -5.02
CA PRO A 1008 24.25 -18.96 -5.38
C PRO A 1008 24.13 -20.31 -4.64
N ALA A 1009 23.67 -20.31 -3.39
CA ALA A 1009 23.45 -21.53 -2.62
C ALA A 1009 22.26 -22.37 -3.13
N ASP A 1010 21.26 -21.78 -3.78
CA ASP A 1010 20.10 -22.52 -4.31
C ASP A 1010 20.50 -23.56 -5.36
N PHE A 1011 21.54 -23.27 -6.15
CA PHE A 1011 22.11 -24.21 -7.13
C PHE A 1011 22.73 -25.47 -6.50
N LYS A 1012 23.03 -25.43 -5.19
CA LYS A 1012 23.54 -26.57 -4.42
C LYS A 1012 22.45 -27.23 -3.59
N ILE A 1013 21.53 -26.44 -3.04
CA ILE A 1013 20.42 -26.92 -2.20
C ILE A 1013 19.47 -27.76 -3.06
N ILE A 1014 19.07 -27.26 -4.23
CA ILE A 1014 18.12 -27.94 -5.11
C ILE A 1014 18.88 -28.93 -5.98
N LYS A 1015 18.84 -30.21 -5.59
CA LYS A 1015 19.60 -31.30 -6.23
C LYS A 1015 19.39 -31.43 -7.73
N ALA A 1016 18.23 -31.04 -8.24
CA ALA A 1016 17.94 -31.04 -9.67
C ALA A 1016 18.90 -30.16 -10.48
N PHE A 1017 19.44 -29.07 -9.91
CA PHE A 1017 20.45 -28.25 -10.60
C PHE A 1017 21.78 -29.00 -10.74
N GLU A 1018 22.18 -29.80 -9.77
CA GLU A 1018 23.42 -30.59 -9.80
C GLU A 1018 23.28 -31.82 -10.70
N GLU A 1019 22.18 -32.57 -10.55
CA GLU A 1019 21.99 -33.86 -11.24
C GLU A 1019 21.60 -33.71 -12.72
N ASN A 1020 20.96 -32.60 -13.10
CA ASN A 1020 20.47 -32.37 -14.47
C ASN A 1020 21.12 -31.17 -15.17
N TRP A 1021 22.26 -30.66 -14.68
CA TRP A 1021 22.89 -29.45 -15.21
C TRP A 1021 23.06 -29.48 -16.73
N ASP A 1022 23.72 -30.53 -17.24
CA ASP A 1022 24.04 -30.68 -18.67
C ASP A 1022 22.79 -30.94 -19.54
N ALA A 1023 21.70 -31.43 -18.93
CA ALA A 1023 20.44 -31.66 -19.62
C ALA A 1023 19.58 -30.38 -19.71
N ILE A 1024 19.78 -29.43 -18.79
CA ILE A 1024 19.01 -28.19 -18.69
C ILE A 1024 19.74 -27.04 -19.39
N PHE A 1025 21.05 -26.91 -19.19
CA PHE A 1025 21.84 -25.76 -19.61
C PHE A 1025 22.75 -26.06 -20.80
N THR A 1026 22.99 -25.05 -21.64
CA THR A 1026 23.96 -25.13 -22.73
C THR A 1026 25.40 -25.26 -22.19
N PRO A 1027 26.30 -26.04 -22.83
CA PRO A 1027 27.71 -26.11 -22.46
C PRO A 1027 28.36 -24.72 -22.36
N GLY A 1028 29.12 -24.49 -21.29
CA GLY A 1028 29.70 -23.18 -20.96
C GLY A 1028 28.85 -22.33 -20.00
N SER A 1029 27.62 -22.76 -19.70
CA SER A 1029 26.82 -22.14 -18.64
C SER A 1029 27.46 -22.41 -17.27
N ARG A 1030 27.31 -21.45 -16.33
CA ARG A 1030 27.77 -21.61 -14.94
C ARG A 1030 26.70 -21.16 -13.92
N PRO A 1031 26.72 -21.67 -12.68
CA PRO A 1031 25.92 -21.11 -11.60
C PRO A 1031 26.42 -19.71 -11.21
N PHE A 1032 25.62 -19.01 -10.40
CA PHE A 1032 26.03 -17.72 -9.85
C PHE A 1032 27.17 -17.88 -8.82
N ILE A 1033 28.11 -16.95 -8.81
CA ILE A 1033 29.28 -16.95 -7.91
C ILE A 1033 29.00 -16.09 -6.66
N ASN A 1034 28.32 -14.96 -6.85
CA ASN A 1034 28.01 -14.00 -5.79
C ASN A 1034 26.59 -13.48 -5.96
N SER A 1035 25.85 -13.32 -4.86
CA SER A 1035 24.48 -12.81 -4.84
C SER A 1035 24.33 -11.39 -5.43
N ASN A 1036 25.43 -10.62 -5.58
CA ASN A 1036 25.46 -9.25 -6.11
C ASN A 1036 26.05 -9.12 -7.53
N GLU A 1037 26.44 -10.21 -8.20
CA GLU A 1037 27.07 -10.09 -9.53
C GLU A 1037 26.06 -9.66 -10.62
N ARG A 1038 26.44 -8.74 -11.52
CA ARG A 1038 25.54 -8.23 -12.59
C ARG A 1038 25.49 -9.18 -13.79
N VAL A 1039 24.92 -10.34 -13.58
CA VAL A 1039 24.79 -11.39 -14.59
C VAL A 1039 23.35 -11.90 -14.67
N CYS A 1040 23.03 -12.63 -15.73
CA CYS A 1040 21.73 -13.26 -15.90
C CYS A 1040 21.82 -14.63 -16.58
N ILE A 1041 20.77 -15.43 -16.41
CA ILE A 1041 20.49 -16.66 -17.16
C ILE A 1041 19.18 -16.44 -17.91
N ILE A 1042 19.15 -16.84 -19.18
CA ILE A 1042 17.98 -16.70 -20.07
C ILE A 1042 17.63 -18.05 -20.71
N SER A 1043 16.44 -18.18 -21.32
CA SER A 1043 16.10 -19.37 -22.11
C SER A 1043 16.68 -19.31 -23.52
N ALA A 1044 16.85 -20.46 -24.17
CA ALA A 1044 17.27 -20.54 -25.57
C ALA A 1044 16.27 -19.84 -26.50
N GLU A 1045 14.96 -19.97 -26.23
CA GLU A 1045 13.91 -19.30 -26.99
C GLU A 1045 14.02 -17.77 -26.87
N LEU A 1046 14.28 -17.24 -25.67
CA LEU A 1046 14.51 -15.81 -25.47
C LEU A 1046 15.81 -15.34 -26.15
N ALA A 1047 16.87 -16.16 -26.11
CA ALA A 1047 18.12 -15.86 -26.79
C ALA A 1047 17.93 -15.76 -28.32
N ASP A 1048 17.13 -16.66 -28.91
CA ASP A 1048 16.79 -16.64 -30.34
C ASP A 1048 15.95 -15.41 -30.71
N LEU A 1049 14.97 -15.04 -29.87
CA LEU A 1049 14.20 -13.81 -30.03
C LEU A 1049 15.13 -12.57 -30.01
N LEU A 1050 16.01 -12.48 -29.02
CA LEU A 1050 16.98 -11.38 -28.91
C LEU A 1050 17.95 -11.33 -30.10
N LYS A 1051 18.40 -12.49 -30.59
CA LYS A 1051 19.22 -12.59 -31.79
C LYS A 1051 18.50 -12.06 -33.03
N SER A 1052 17.19 -12.30 -33.15
CA SER A 1052 16.37 -11.74 -34.24
C SER A 1052 16.25 -10.19 -34.19
N ALA A 1053 16.47 -9.60 -33.00
CA ALA A 1053 16.55 -8.16 -32.78
C ALA A 1053 17.97 -7.58 -32.96
N GLY A 1054 18.96 -8.42 -33.30
CA GLY A 1054 20.36 -8.02 -33.46
C GLY A 1054 21.12 -7.84 -32.14
N VAL A 1055 20.65 -8.44 -31.05
CA VAL A 1055 21.32 -8.45 -29.74
C VAL A 1055 22.25 -9.66 -29.65
N ASP A 1056 23.49 -9.48 -29.16
CA ASP A 1056 24.44 -10.57 -28.92
C ASP A 1056 24.04 -11.37 -27.67
N ALA A 1057 23.15 -12.35 -27.84
CA ALA A 1057 22.55 -13.14 -26.77
C ALA A 1057 23.24 -14.50 -26.51
N ARG A 1058 24.56 -14.61 -26.77
CA ARG A 1058 25.38 -15.79 -26.42
C ARG A 1058 25.90 -15.70 -24.98
N ILE A 1059 26.46 -16.80 -24.46
CA ILE A 1059 27.20 -16.79 -23.18
C ILE A 1059 28.38 -15.81 -23.29
N GLY A 1060 28.50 -14.89 -22.34
CA GLY A 1060 29.42 -13.74 -22.36
C GLY A 1060 28.89 -12.50 -23.09
N GLY A 1061 27.76 -12.62 -23.80
CA GLY A 1061 27.01 -11.51 -24.37
C GLY A 1061 26.34 -10.65 -23.30
N LYS A 1062 25.86 -9.46 -23.67
CA LYS A 1062 25.26 -8.51 -22.73
C LYS A 1062 23.87 -8.10 -23.17
N ILE A 1063 22.93 -8.11 -22.23
CA ILE A 1063 21.55 -7.64 -22.41
C ILE A 1063 21.26 -6.50 -21.43
N GLU A 1064 20.29 -5.66 -21.76
CA GLU A 1064 19.88 -4.54 -20.93
C GLU A 1064 18.45 -4.78 -20.41
N ILE A 1065 18.27 -4.68 -19.09
CA ILE A 1065 16.98 -4.87 -18.43
C ILE A 1065 16.80 -3.70 -17.46
N LEU A 1066 15.73 -2.92 -17.61
CA LEU A 1066 15.45 -1.71 -16.80
C LEU A 1066 16.63 -0.73 -16.73
N GLY A 1067 17.34 -0.53 -17.85
CA GLY A 1067 18.49 0.37 -17.93
C GLY A 1067 19.79 -0.18 -17.32
N LYS A 1068 19.79 -1.43 -16.82
CA LYS A 1068 20.96 -2.09 -16.25
C LYS A 1068 21.49 -3.15 -17.21
N ARG A 1069 22.81 -3.17 -17.43
CA ARG A 1069 23.48 -4.17 -18.28
C ARG A 1069 23.84 -5.42 -17.50
N PHE A 1070 23.45 -6.57 -18.03
CA PHE A 1070 23.70 -7.90 -17.48
C PHE A 1070 24.49 -8.74 -18.48
N GLU A 1071 25.52 -9.43 -17.99
CA GLU A 1071 26.23 -10.43 -18.77
C GLU A 1071 25.51 -11.78 -18.70
N ILE A 1072 25.32 -12.44 -19.83
CA ILE A 1072 24.68 -13.77 -19.89
C ILE A 1072 25.70 -14.82 -19.48
N VAL A 1073 25.45 -15.52 -18.37
CA VAL A 1073 26.35 -16.58 -17.84
C VAL A 1073 25.77 -17.98 -17.98
N GLY A 1074 24.53 -18.10 -18.42
CA GLY A 1074 23.91 -19.39 -18.71
C GLY A 1074 22.70 -19.26 -19.63
N ILE A 1075 22.44 -20.33 -20.39
CA ILE A 1075 21.30 -20.44 -21.28
C ILE A 1075 20.57 -21.76 -20.99
N ILE A 1076 19.27 -21.69 -20.70
CA ILE A 1076 18.41 -22.87 -20.52
C ILE A 1076 18.09 -23.42 -21.92
N ASN A 1077 18.71 -24.54 -22.28
CA ASN A 1077 18.56 -25.17 -23.59
C ASN A 1077 17.28 -26.00 -23.69
N ASN A 1078 16.75 -26.47 -22.56
CA ASN A 1078 15.56 -27.33 -22.53
C ASN A 1078 14.56 -26.86 -21.47
N SER A 1079 13.71 -25.91 -21.86
CA SER A 1079 12.65 -25.35 -21.04
C SER A 1079 11.67 -26.41 -20.50
N LYS A 1080 11.40 -27.48 -21.24
CA LYS A 1080 10.53 -28.58 -20.78
C LYS A 1080 11.16 -29.36 -19.63
N VAL A 1081 12.44 -29.69 -19.74
CA VAL A 1081 13.19 -30.39 -18.68
C VAL A 1081 13.33 -29.50 -17.45
N TYR A 1082 13.58 -28.19 -17.64
CA TYR A 1082 13.58 -27.22 -16.54
C TYR A 1082 12.25 -27.25 -15.76
N LEU A 1083 11.11 -27.10 -16.46
CA LEU A 1083 9.78 -27.08 -15.84
C LEU A 1083 9.40 -28.44 -15.19
N SER A 1084 9.93 -29.57 -15.69
CA SER A 1084 9.65 -30.88 -15.09
C SER A 1084 10.53 -31.20 -13.87
N SER A 1085 11.78 -30.73 -13.87
CA SER A 1085 12.82 -31.18 -12.94
C SER A 1085 13.12 -30.17 -11.82
N ILE A 1086 13.03 -28.85 -12.08
CA ILE A 1086 13.31 -27.80 -11.09
C ILE A 1086 12.04 -27.49 -10.29
N LYS A 1087 11.67 -28.42 -9.41
CA LYS A 1087 10.52 -28.30 -8.51
C LYS A 1087 10.98 -28.16 -7.05
N ASP A 1088 10.27 -27.34 -6.31
CA ASP A 1088 10.47 -27.12 -4.89
C ASP A 1088 9.77 -28.20 -4.05
N LEU A 1089 9.89 -28.16 -2.72
CA LEU A 1089 9.31 -29.16 -1.82
C LEU A 1089 7.78 -29.24 -1.93
N ASP A 1090 7.10 -28.14 -2.26
CA ASP A 1090 5.66 -28.11 -2.52
C ASP A 1090 5.24 -28.75 -3.86
N GLY A 1091 6.19 -29.22 -4.66
CA GLY A 1091 5.98 -29.79 -5.99
C GLY A 1091 5.79 -28.74 -7.09
N ILE A 1092 5.95 -27.45 -6.77
CA ILE A 1092 5.76 -26.32 -7.68
C ILE A 1092 7.11 -25.95 -8.31
N VAL A 1093 7.08 -25.55 -9.58
CA VAL A 1093 8.28 -25.17 -10.32
C VAL A 1093 8.86 -23.87 -9.74
N ILE A 1094 10.18 -23.79 -9.61
CA ILE A 1094 10.86 -22.57 -9.13
C ILE A 1094 10.98 -21.56 -10.27
N ILE A 1095 9.86 -20.95 -10.60
CA ILE A 1095 9.74 -19.91 -11.62
C ILE A 1095 8.55 -19.01 -11.27
N PRO A 1096 8.55 -17.72 -11.63
CA PRO A 1096 7.39 -16.86 -11.49
C PRO A 1096 6.14 -17.48 -12.12
N PHE A 1097 4.98 -17.24 -11.50
CA PHE A 1097 3.66 -17.63 -11.98
C PHE A 1097 3.08 -16.65 -12.99
N SER A 1098 2.32 -17.16 -13.96
CA SER A 1098 1.56 -16.33 -14.90
C SER A 1098 0.48 -15.54 -14.14
N ARG A 1099 0.27 -14.29 -14.57
CA ARG A 1099 -0.72 -13.39 -13.95
C ARG A 1099 -1.98 -13.37 -14.82
N GLU A 1100 -3.06 -13.99 -14.35
CA GLU A 1100 -4.37 -13.90 -14.99
C GLU A 1100 -5.17 -12.69 -14.46
N VAL A 1101 -5.79 -11.95 -15.37
CA VAL A 1101 -6.71 -10.86 -15.03
C VAL A 1101 -8.13 -11.44 -14.98
N GLU A 1102 -8.75 -11.43 -13.80
CA GLU A 1102 -10.15 -11.86 -13.68
C GLU A 1102 -11.10 -10.95 -14.46
N ALA A 1103 -12.27 -11.48 -14.84
CA ALA A 1103 -13.41 -10.67 -15.28
C ALA A 1103 -13.83 -9.72 -14.14
N GLY A 1104 -13.32 -8.49 -14.18
CA GLY A 1104 -13.38 -7.53 -13.07
C GLY A 1104 -12.03 -6.97 -12.62
N GLY A 1105 -10.95 -7.17 -13.37
CA GLY A 1105 -9.69 -6.41 -13.26
C GLY A 1105 -8.80 -6.77 -12.06
N ARG A 1106 -9.25 -7.66 -11.17
CA ARG A 1106 -8.39 -8.22 -10.11
C ARG A 1106 -7.37 -9.16 -10.73
N VAL A 1107 -6.10 -8.79 -10.63
CA VAL A 1107 -4.99 -9.72 -10.87
C VAL A 1107 -4.95 -10.66 -9.67
N ALA A 1108 -5.26 -11.93 -9.91
CA ALA A 1108 -5.19 -12.95 -8.88
C ALA A 1108 -4.29 -14.07 -9.38
N PHE A 1109 -3.37 -14.52 -8.51
CA PHE A 1109 -2.61 -15.75 -8.71
C PHE A 1109 -3.54 -16.96 -8.48
N ARG A 1110 -4.64 -17.08 -9.24
CA ARG A 1110 -5.65 -18.15 -9.03
C ARG A 1110 -5.16 -19.52 -9.47
N SER A 1111 -4.13 -19.57 -10.29
CA SER A 1111 -3.47 -20.80 -10.70
C SER A 1111 -1.97 -20.58 -10.55
N ALA A 1112 -1.27 -21.42 -9.78
CA ALA A 1112 0.18 -21.44 -9.73
C ALA A 1112 0.76 -21.98 -11.06
N GLN A 1113 0.27 -21.47 -12.19
CA GLN A 1113 0.75 -21.85 -13.51
C GLN A 1113 2.13 -21.23 -13.71
N PRO A 1114 3.17 -22.06 -13.92
CA PRO A 1114 4.50 -21.58 -14.24
C PRO A 1114 4.46 -20.66 -15.46
N MET A 1115 5.16 -19.53 -15.42
CA MET A 1115 5.43 -18.76 -16.63
C MET A 1115 6.30 -19.57 -17.59
N ASP A 1116 6.18 -19.28 -18.88
CA ASP A 1116 7.10 -19.82 -19.86
C ASP A 1116 8.52 -19.27 -19.58
N PRO A 1117 9.57 -20.12 -19.56
CA PRO A 1117 10.94 -19.65 -19.35
C PRO A 1117 11.41 -18.57 -20.34
N SER A 1118 10.80 -18.49 -21.52
CA SER A 1118 11.07 -17.42 -22.49
C SER A 1118 10.61 -16.02 -22.02
N GLU A 1119 9.68 -15.96 -21.07
CA GLU A 1119 9.19 -14.71 -20.48
C GLU A 1119 9.88 -14.36 -19.16
N VAL A 1120 10.91 -15.10 -18.75
CA VAL A 1120 11.57 -14.93 -17.44
C VAL A 1120 13.08 -14.80 -17.61
N VAL A 1121 13.66 -13.82 -16.92
CA VAL A 1121 15.12 -13.73 -16.76
C VAL A 1121 15.49 -14.09 -15.34
N ILE A 1122 16.50 -14.94 -15.17
CA ILE A 1122 17.01 -15.32 -13.86
C ILE A 1122 18.25 -14.50 -13.54
N VAL A 1123 18.29 -13.85 -12.37
CA VAL A 1123 19.41 -13.03 -11.89
C VAL A 1123 19.77 -13.45 -10.44
N PRO A 1124 20.92 -13.01 -9.91
CA PRO A 1124 21.24 -13.22 -8.51
C PRO A 1124 20.25 -12.55 -7.54
N VAL A 1125 20.04 -13.16 -6.38
CA VAL A 1125 19.01 -12.75 -5.40
C VAL A 1125 19.09 -11.27 -4.98
N GLU A 1126 20.28 -10.73 -4.69
CA GLU A 1126 20.41 -9.34 -4.26
C GLU A 1126 20.23 -8.37 -5.43
N VAL A 1127 20.58 -8.78 -6.66
CA VAL A 1127 20.25 -8.03 -7.87
C VAL A 1127 18.74 -7.93 -8.06
N ALA A 1128 18.01 -9.05 -7.90
CA ALA A 1128 16.55 -9.03 -8.00
C ALA A 1128 15.92 -8.12 -6.93
N LYS A 1129 16.42 -8.13 -5.68
CA LYS A 1129 16.00 -7.19 -4.62
C LYS A 1129 16.27 -5.73 -4.98
N GLN A 1130 17.46 -5.44 -5.51
CA GLN A 1130 17.83 -4.09 -6.01
C GLN A 1130 16.99 -3.64 -7.21
N MET A 1131 16.31 -4.56 -7.90
CA MET A 1131 15.34 -4.28 -8.95
C MET A 1131 13.91 -4.14 -8.42
N GLY A 1132 13.70 -4.27 -7.10
CA GLY A 1132 12.38 -4.19 -6.46
C GLY A 1132 11.66 -5.53 -6.33
N GLY A 1133 12.36 -6.65 -6.55
CA GLY A 1133 11.80 -7.99 -6.39
C GLY A 1133 11.44 -8.32 -4.94
N GLN A 1134 10.48 -9.21 -4.78
CA GLN A 1134 9.92 -9.59 -3.49
C GLN A 1134 10.16 -11.05 -3.18
N VAL A 1135 10.21 -11.42 -1.90
CA VAL A 1135 10.43 -12.81 -1.47
C VAL A 1135 9.15 -13.61 -1.71
N PHE A 1136 9.19 -14.68 -2.51
CA PHE A 1136 8.04 -15.58 -2.72
C PHE A 1136 8.21 -16.93 -2.03
N ALA A 1137 9.45 -17.32 -1.76
CA ALA A 1137 9.77 -18.51 -0.98
C ALA A 1137 11.03 -18.29 -0.15
N ILE A 1138 11.12 -19.01 0.97
CA ILE A 1138 12.32 -19.08 1.80
C ILE A 1138 12.70 -20.55 1.92
N HIS A 1139 13.93 -20.89 1.54
CA HIS A 1139 14.50 -22.21 1.77
C HIS A 1139 15.37 -22.18 3.02
N ILE A 1140 15.28 -23.22 3.85
CA ILE A 1140 16.06 -23.35 5.08
C ILE A 1140 16.68 -24.74 5.10
N THR A 1141 18.00 -24.83 5.23
CA THR A 1141 18.69 -26.08 5.57
C THR A 1141 19.10 -26.05 7.03
N LEU A 1142 19.06 -27.21 7.68
CA LEU A 1142 19.38 -27.34 9.10
C LEU A 1142 20.72 -28.03 9.29
N LYS A 1143 21.49 -27.59 10.29
CA LYS A 1143 22.73 -28.27 10.73
C LYS A 1143 22.47 -29.73 11.09
N ASN A 1144 21.27 -30.03 11.60
CA ASN A 1144 20.79 -31.37 11.84
C ASN A 1144 19.42 -31.59 11.16
N PRO A 1145 19.38 -32.29 10.00
CA PRO A 1145 18.14 -32.55 9.27
C PRO A 1145 17.02 -33.23 10.09
N LYS A 1146 17.36 -34.03 11.12
CA LYS A 1146 16.36 -34.73 11.94
C LYS A 1146 15.49 -33.77 12.77
N LYS A 1147 15.93 -32.52 12.97
CA LYS A 1147 15.15 -31.49 13.66
C LYS A 1147 14.12 -30.79 12.77
N ALA A 1148 14.08 -31.08 11.47
CA ALA A 1148 13.18 -30.42 10.53
C ALA A 1148 11.70 -30.44 10.94
N PRO A 1149 11.13 -31.56 11.46
CA PRO A 1149 9.75 -31.56 11.93
C PRO A 1149 9.50 -30.60 13.10
N GLN A 1150 10.45 -30.52 14.04
CA GLN A 1150 10.33 -29.67 15.24
C GLN A 1150 10.44 -28.18 14.88
N VAL A 1151 11.36 -27.83 13.98
CA VAL A 1151 11.52 -26.45 13.51
C VAL A 1151 10.31 -26.03 12.67
N ALA A 1152 9.85 -26.91 11.77
CA ALA A 1152 8.68 -26.64 10.95
C ALA A 1152 7.42 -26.44 11.80
N GLU A 1153 7.19 -27.31 12.80
CA GLU A 1153 6.07 -27.18 13.72
C GLU A 1153 6.08 -25.82 14.43
N LYS A 1154 7.24 -25.39 14.96
CA LYS A 1154 7.36 -24.07 15.61
C LYS A 1154 7.09 -22.91 14.66
N ILE A 1155 7.62 -22.95 13.44
CA ILE A 1155 7.38 -21.88 12.45
C ILE A 1155 5.90 -21.83 12.06
N THR A 1156 5.25 -22.97 11.83
CA THR A 1156 3.81 -23.04 11.53
C THR A 1156 2.95 -22.65 12.73
N GLN A 1157 3.39 -22.93 13.95
CA GLN A 1157 2.74 -22.45 15.15
C GLN A 1157 2.81 -20.93 15.20
N LEU A 1158 3.96 -20.34 14.85
CA LEU A 1158 4.25 -18.91 14.89
C LEU A 1158 3.51 -18.10 13.80
N PHE A 1159 3.57 -18.54 12.55
CA PHE A 1159 3.08 -17.80 11.40
C PHE A 1159 2.00 -18.55 10.64
N ARG A 1160 1.10 -17.82 9.96
CA ARG A 1160 0.06 -18.43 9.09
C ARG A 1160 0.58 -18.70 7.68
N TYR A 1161 1.76 -19.32 7.58
CA TYR A 1161 2.37 -19.72 6.30
C TYR A 1161 2.25 -21.22 6.06
N ASN A 1162 2.34 -21.62 4.78
CA ASN A 1162 2.55 -23.02 4.44
C ASN A 1162 4.03 -23.34 4.67
N VAL A 1163 4.29 -24.24 5.61
CA VAL A 1163 5.64 -24.71 5.90
C VAL A 1163 5.73 -26.17 5.50
N TYR A 1164 6.72 -26.49 4.68
CA TYR A 1164 7.01 -27.84 4.24
C TYR A 1164 8.36 -28.23 4.83
N TYR A 1165 8.51 -29.48 5.23
CA TYR A 1165 9.82 -30.03 5.54
C TYR A 1165 10.02 -31.35 4.81
N ALA A 1166 11.28 -31.68 4.53
CA ALA A 1166 11.65 -32.88 3.81
C ALA A 1166 12.73 -33.67 4.55
N LEU A 1167 12.54 -34.98 4.62
CA LEU A 1167 13.53 -35.93 5.14
C LEU A 1167 13.88 -36.93 4.04
N ASN A 1168 15.16 -37.30 3.95
CA ASN A 1168 15.59 -38.35 3.05
C ASN A 1168 15.33 -39.72 3.71
N LYS A 1169 14.56 -40.57 3.04
CA LYS A 1169 14.34 -41.97 3.36
C LYS A 1169 14.68 -42.80 2.12
N ASP A 1170 15.69 -43.66 2.23
CA ASP A 1170 16.09 -44.62 1.20
C ASP A 1170 16.30 -44.03 -0.21
N GLY A 1171 16.89 -42.82 -0.27
CA GLY A 1171 17.20 -42.14 -1.54
C GLY A 1171 16.05 -41.32 -2.13
N LYS A 1172 14.90 -41.24 -1.45
CA LYS A 1172 13.77 -40.37 -1.81
C LYS A 1172 13.52 -39.32 -0.72
N TYR A 1173 12.95 -38.18 -1.11
CA TYR A 1173 12.59 -37.11 -0.19
C TYR A 1173 11.11 -37.19 0.17
N GLU A 1174 10.82 -37.57 1.41
CA GLU A 1174 9.46 -37.52 1.96
C GLU A 1174 9.18 -36.11 2.45
N VAL A 1175 8.29 -35.39 1.77
CA VAL A 1175 7.87 -34.03 2.13
C VAL A 1175 6.60 -34.10 2.95
N THR A 1176 6.55 -33.31 4.02
CA THR A 1176 5.37 -33.11 4.84
C THR A 1176 5.01 -31.63 4.90
N ARG A 1177 3.75 -31.29 4.56
CA ARG A 1177 3.20 -29.94 4.72
C ARG A 1177 2.55 -29.79 6.09
N MET A 1178 3.04 -28.83 6.87
CA MET A 1178 2.49 -28.43 8.16
C MET A 1178 1.51 -27.27 7.97
N ALA A 1179 0.35 -27.34 8.62
CA ALA A 1179 -0.56 -26.20 8.74
C ALA A 1179 -1.24 -26.17 10.11
N THR A 1180 -1.72 -25.00 10.50
CA THR A 1180 -2.59 -24.86 11.68
C THR A 1180 -3.99 -25.32 11.32
N LEU A 1181 -4.46 -26.40 11.95
CA LEU A 1181 -5.82 -26.88 11.83
C LEU A 1181 -6.64 -26.46 13.05
N THR A 1182 -7.91 -26.10 12.82
CA THR A 1182 -8.88 -25.97 13.91
C THR A 1182 -9.61 -27.30 13.98
N SER A 1183 -9.26 -28.13 14.96
CA SER A 1183 -10.04 -29.32 15.27
C SER A 1183 -10.88 -29.05 16.49
N GLN A 1184 -12.15 -29.41 16.42
CA GLN A 1184 -12.94 -29.60 17.63
C GLN A 1184 -12.56 -30.96 18.18
N GLN A 1185 -11.62 -31.01 19.11
CA GLN A 1185 -11.44 -32.21 19.91
C GLN A 1185 -12.54 -32.22 20.95
N VAL A 1186 -13.57 -33.02 20.71
CA VAL A 1186 -14.47 -33.45 21.77
C VAL A 1186 -13.69 -34.46 22.60
N THR A 1187 -13.13 -34.00 23.72
CA THR A 1187 -12.56 -34.92 24.70
C THR A 1187 -13.75 -35.60 25.38
N GLY A 1188 -13.82 -36.93 25.28
CA GLY A 1188 -15.00 -37.68 25.69
C GLY A 1188 -15.91 -38.14 24.52
N GLN A 1189 -15.37 -38.48 23.34
CA GLN A 1189 -16.14 -39.22 22.32
C GLN A 1189 -16.74 -40.53 22.87
N GLU A 1190 -16.17 -41.07 23.96
CA GLU A 1190 -16.75 -42.17 24.75
C GLU A 1190 -18.11 -41.81 25.41
N ALA A 1191 -18.47 -40.52 25.49
CA ALA A 1191 -19.73 -40.01 26.04
C ALA A 1191 -20.93 -40.15 25.09
N LEU A 1192 -20.73 -40.51 23.81
CA LEU A 1192 -21.83 -40.81 22.87
C LEU A 1192 -22.74 -41.92 23.39
N ILE A 1193 -22.16 -42.93 24.06
CA ILE A 1193 -22.93 -44.03 24.66
C ILE A 1193 -23.79 -43.51 25.83
N PRO A 1194 -23.23 -42.80 26.84
CA PRO A 1194 -24.02 -42.07 27.84
C PRO A 1194 -25.07 -41.12 27.28
N GLU A 1195 -24.80 -40.40 26.17
CA GLU A 1195 -25.77 -39.51 25.53
C GLU A 1195 -26.97 -40.28 24.99
N VAL A 1196 -26.69 -41.35 24.26
CA VAL A 1196 -27.71 -42.23 23.69
C VAL A 1196 -28.51 -42.89 24.81
N LEU A 1197 -27.84 -43.33 25.88
CA LEU A 1197 -28.51 -43.86 27.09
C LEU A 1197 -29.37 -42.80 27.79
N LEU A 1198 -28.90 -41.56 27.90
CA LEU A 1198 -29.65 -40.44 28.46
C LEU A 1198 -30.89 -40.16 27.61
N MET A 1199 -30.74 -40.06 26.28
CA MET A 1199 -31.85 -39.89 25.35
C MET A 1199 -32.86 -41.03 25.48
N PHE A 1200 -32.41 -42.29 25.52
CA PHE A 1200 -33.32 -43.43 25.72
C PHE A 1200 -34.00 -43.43 27.09
N THR A 1201 -33.30 -43.00 28.15
CA THR A 1201 -33.87 -42.89 29.50
C THR A 1201 -34.92 -41.78 29.57
N ILE A 1202 -34.63 -40.62 28.97
CA ILE A 1202 -35.58 -39.51 28.85
C ILE A 1202 -36.77 -39.93 27.99
N LEU A 1203 -36.54 -40.53 26.82
CA LEU A 1203 -37.56 -40.98 25.90
C LEU A 1203 -38.46 -42.05 26.55
N SER A 1204 -37.88 -43.03 27.23
CA SER A 1204 -38.61 -44.06 27.97
C SER A 1204 -39.46 -43.45 29.09
N SER A 1205 -38.90 -42.49 29.84
CA SER A 1205 -39.61 -41.78 30.89
C SER A 1205 -40.78 -40.94 30.35
N ILE A 1206 -40.59 -40.26 29.22
CA ILE A 1206 -41.63 -39.49 28.51
C ILE A 1206 -42.68 -40.42 27.92
N LEU A 1207 -42.29 -41.50 27.24
CA LEU A 1207 -43.20 -42.51 26.69
C LEU A 1207 -44.04 -43.15 27.79
N GLY A 1208 -43.44 -43.48 28.94
CA GLY A 1208 -44.17 -43.96 30.11
C GLY A 1208 -45.19 -42.94 30.63
N ALA A 1209 -44.84 -41.65 30.62
CA ALA A 1209 -45.76 -40.58 31.00
C ALA A 1209 -46.91 -40.38 30.00
N VAL A 1210 -46.64 -40.52 28.69
CA VAL A 1210 -47.64 -40.43 27.61
C VAL A 1210 -48.55 -41.66 27.58
N TYR A 1211 -47.97 -42.87 27.72
CA TYR A 1211 -48.68 -44.15 27.68
C TYR A 1211 -49.76 -44.22 28.77
N GLU A 1212 -49.43 -43.79 29.98
CA GLU A 1212 -50.38 -43.71 31.10
C GLU A 1212 -51.52 -42.70 30.88
N ARG A 1213 -51.40 -41.81 29.89
CA ARG A 1213 -52.34 -40.74 29.57
C ARG A 1213 -53.04 -40.95 28.23
N THR A 1214 -52.83 -42.07 27.57
CA THR A 1214 -53.46 -42.41 26.27
C THR A 1214 -54.97 -42.23 26.28
N LYS A 1215 -55.67 -42.59 27.37
CA LYS A 1215 -57.11 -42.34 27.54
C LYS A 1215 -57.48 -40.85 27.66
N GLU A 1216 -56.71 -40.07 28.41
CA GLU A 1216 -56.93 -38.61 28.58
C GLU A 1216 -56.66 -37.86 27.27
N ILE A 1217 -55.59 -38.25 26.55
CA ILE A 1217 -55.21 -37.70 25.26
C ILE A 1217 -56.28 -38.02 24.21
N GLY A 1218 -56.83 -39.25 24.22
CA GLY A 1218 -57.96 -39.63 23.37
C GLY A 1218 -59.22 -38.79 23.62
N ILE A 1219 -59.49 -38.39 24.88
CA ILE A 1219 -60.61 -37.51 25.22
C ILE A 1219 -60.37 -36.09 24.69
N LEU A 1220 -59.17 -35.53 24.86
CA LEU A 1220 -58.84 -34.18 24.38
C LEU A 1220 -58.86 -34.10 22.85
N SER A 1221 -58.30 -35.11 22.18
CA SER A 1221 -58.32 -35.22 20.73
C SER A 1221 -59.74 -35.37 20.17
N ALA A 1222 -60.66 -36.01 20.90
CA ALA A 1222 -62.07 -36.12 20.51
C ALA A 1222 -62.86 -34.80 20.66
N VAL A 1223 -62.38 -33.85 21.47
CA VAL A 1223 -62.96 -32.50 21.65
C VAL A 1223 -62.24 -31.46 20.77
N GLY A 1224 -61.27 -31.89 19.96
CA GLY A 1224 -60.56 -31.03 19.00
C GLY A 1224 -59.44 -30.19 19.60
N LEU A 1225 -58.90 -30.59 20.76
CA LEU A 1225 -57.74 -29.98 21.43
C LEU A 1225 -56.45 -30.76 21.20
#